data_AF-A0A1Z8SDW7-F1
#
_entry.id   AF-A0A1Z8SDW7-F1
#
_cell.length_a   1.000
_cell.length_b   1.000
_cell.length_c   1.000
_cell.angle_alpha   90.00
_cell.angle_beta   90.00
_cell.angle_gamma   90.00
#
_symmetry.space_group_name_H-M   'P 1'
#
loop_
_entity.id
_entity.type
_entity.pdbx_description
1 polymer ?
#
loop_
_entity_poly.entity_id
_entity_poly.type
_entity_poly.pdbx_seq_one_letter_code
_entity_poly.pdbx_strand_id
1 'polypeptide(L)'
;MYQAKSMLVFVIALGFVAGLSGLASAQPCDPGQGGVGGTGTDVIIGDLVGTSNYGSAGAFHAYSVGTTSCNIGTEPLLWISNTNEHPVIGQNLYRLHEGKFEQIGMSWLKHGFLALTGNVCGCGCINPGTGSLLGVGCSDPYSSGLNGQQSGLGPRSEVFDVANGLFQYPIINSGLINDATSKRLRVSTNDIDNGAFPGAIYIVEGQYVTVDDSAAGNSHNNCSYRTVTFGQTGNRNMSLTGTTQRQQPGIQAWQDFDPQVTLVEVFDAENGLLIVGYRVTELGAGQYAYEYAIYNMDSTRNIRSFEFPLAGGVTLTGVDSTHPQYHSGEPYSNLAWTPNQGAGTMSWSTETEAQNVNAHAIRWGTMHSFRFVANAPATLVTATLDHFTGGGSSSVEILAPSGDFTLPVTGLTCVQNGETVDLAWTNGETYDSIEITRDGTPLTTLAGSATSYNDSLALPGLHTYGVNATVGTTPSGDAPCEIDVAPSLTIAVPNGDPTVFNPLGGEIFAVTITPLAGSAVAAGTESLRVETSAGTQAYPLISTGGLNYDMVFPPIPCGETFGWYLVAQSTGGQTVTYPEDAGNGTFATGVSAFGLTDELTDFEVASGWSLGAPATATTGVWERGVPIGTAAQPGEDHSPVGSNCWFTGQGSVGGTLGENDVDGGETTLYTPVMDLLGASSPVISYWRWFSNNSGASPGADIMTIQISDDLTNWSDVEILGPGGPNTTGGWIQHTFNVADFALLTSTVQMRFIVSDLGAGSIIEAAIDDFVYEDVDCSGVADCNSNGVPDAEDIANGTSADCDLDNIPDECSTANGSVPDCDTNGVPDLCDLAAGAADCDIDGTLDACELDTDLDGTIDDCDDDIDGDGILNDCDVDQTAGPDCDNNGQLDSCDLAGGAADCDLNGQLDSCQIASNAALDCNLNGALDICDLAGGLDSDCDGDSTLDSCQISNNPASDCDSSGTLDSCELANGSVPDCNGNSIPDSCDIASGTSTDNDGNGEPDECNVQGWVRADVNVDGSLDISDAVASLEYLFGNGNPACIAAVDINDDDATNIADTVSLLSYLFAGGAPPAAPFPACGTDPNGTSLSCDSFPICP
;
A
#
# COMPACT_ATOMS: atom_id res chain seq x y z
N MET A 1 -13.53 -20.75 26.68
CA MET A 1 -12.82 -19.88 27.65
C MET A 1 -12.49 -20.69 28.92
N TYR A 2 -11.41 -20.32 29.63
CA TYR A 2 -11.08 -20.68 31.03
C TYR A 2 -11.13 -22.14 31.56
N GLN A 3 -9.92 -22.74 31.57
CA GLN A 3 -9.25 -23.45 32.69
C GLN A 3 -9.78 -24.75 33.36
N ALA A 4 -8.76 -25.60 33.64
CA ALA A 4 -8.60 -26.49 34.80
C ALA A 4 -9.37 -27.84 34.81
N LYS A 5 -8.79 -28.97 35.28
CA LYS A 5 -7.47 -29.18 35.93
C LYS A 5 -7.00 -30.64 35.80
N SER A 6 -5.74 -30.88 35.42
CA SER A 6 -5.08 -32.18 35.65
C SER A 6 -4.74 -32.36 37.13
N MET A 7 -4.73 -33.59 37.65
CA MET A 7 -4.21 -33.88 39.00
C MET A 7 -3.40 -35.17 39.05
N LEU A 8 -2.11 -35.04 38.74
CA LEU A 8 -1.11 -36.09 38.90
C LEU A 8 -0.80 -36.29 40.40
N VAL A 9 -0.91 -37.53 40.92
CA VAL A 9 -0.57 -37.85 42.31
C VAL A 9 0.84 -38.44 42.38
N PHE A 10 1.83 -37.57 42.57
CA PHE A 10 3.22 -37.99 42.77
C PHE A 10 3.48 -38.32 44.26
N VAL A 11 4.21 -39.40 44.53
CA VAL A 11 4.55 -39.81 45.91
C VAL A 11 5.65 -38.91 46.48
N ILE A 12 5.41 -38.31 47.64
CA ILE A 12 6.40 -37.48 48.33
C ILE A 12 7.41 -38.36 49.08
N ALA A 13 8.68 -38.24 48.70
CA ALA A 13 9.79 -38.81 49.47
C ALA A 13 10.10 -37.95 50.70
N LEU A 14 10.29 -38.60 51.85
CA LEU A 14 10.77 -37.97 53.09
C LEU A 14 11.87 -38.86 53.69
N GLY A 15 13.10 -38.38 53.66
CA GLY A 15 14.29 -39.22 53.86
C GLY A 15 14.63 -39.54 55.32
N PHE A 16 15.26 -40.69 55.53
CA PHE A 16 16.03 -41.00 56.73
C PHE A 16 17.32 -41.72 56.33
N VAL A 17 18.47 -41.27 56.83
CA VAL A 17 19.79 -41.81 56.44
C VAL A 17 20.27 -42.84 57.47
N ALA A 18 20.45 -44.09 57.02
CA ALA A 18 21.28 -45.09 57.67
C ALA A 18 21.91 -45.96 56.58
N GLY A 19 23.22 -45.85 56.37
CA GLY A 19 23.89 -46.42 55.21
C GLY A 19 24.43 -47.85 55.40
N LEU A 20 24.54 -48.57 54.29
CA LEU A 20 25.41 -49.74 54.13
C LEU A 20 25.84 -49.88 52.65
N SER A 21 26.91 -50.64 52.43
CA SER A 21 27.57 -50.91 51.14
C SER A 21 26.64 -51.09 49.93
N GLY A 22 26.96 -50.41 48.81
CA GLY A 22 26.14 -50.42 47.61
C GLY A 22 26.16 -51.73 46.81
N LEU A 23 24.98 -52.12 46.36
CA LEU A 23 24.72 -52.78 45.09
C LEU A 23 23.79 -51.85 44.32
N ALA A 24 24.14 -51.49 43.09
CA ALA A 24 23.23 -50.75 42.23
C ALA A 24 22.18 -51.73 41.68
N SER A 25 20.90 -51.44 41.89
CA SER A 25 19.82 -52.11 41.14
C SER A 25 19.96 -51.75 39.67
N ALA A 26 19.89 -52.74 38.78
CA ALA A 26 19.70 -52.47 37.36
C ALA A 26 18.39 -51.69 37.18
N GLN A 27 18.43 -50.59 36.43
CA GLN A 27 17.24 -49.86 36.03
C GLN A 27 16.68 -50.52 34.76
N PRO A 28 15.35 -50.64 34.58
CA PRO A 28 14.79 -51.05 33.31
C PRO A 28 15.18 -50.11 32.17
N CYS A 29 15.19 -50.64 30.95
CA CYS A 29 15.47 -49.90 29.73
C CYS A 29 14.22 -49.22 29.16
N ASP A 30 14.40 -48.00 28.66
CA ASP A 30 13.53 -47.38 27.66
C ASP A 30 14.17 -47.66 26.28
N PRO A 31 13.60 -48.55 25.44
CA PRO A 31 14.09 -48.83 24.10
C PRO A 31 13.64 -47.77 23.06
N GLY A 32 12.99 -46.69 23.48
CA GLY A 32 12.40 -45.67 22.61
C GLY A 32 10.98 -46.01 22.12
N GLN A 33 10.34 -45.01 21.52
CA GLN A 33 8.92 -45.02 21.11
C GLN A 33 7.91 -45.28 22.25
N GLY A 34 8.20 -44.80 23.46
CA GLY A 34 7.26 -44.78 24.59
C GLY A 34 7.17 -46.09 25.39
N GLY A 35 7.86 -47.14 24.97
CA GLY A 35 7.98 -48.38 25.72
C GLY A 35 8.85 -48.21 26.98
N VAL A 36 8.48 -48.87 28.08
CA VAL A 36 9.24 -48.84 29.35
C VAL A 36 9.34 -50.26 29.87
N GLY A 37 10.56 -50.74 30.13
CA GLY A 37 10.77 -52.07 30.68
C GLY A 37 10.22 -52.24 32.10
N GLY A 38 9.69 -53.41 32.38
CA GLY A 38 9.24 -53.83 33.70
C GLY A 38 10.37 -54.23 34.64
N THR A 39 10.00 -54.62 35.86
CA THR A 39 10.93 -55.21 36.83
C THR A 39 11.06 -56.72 36.61
N GLY A 40 12.24 -57.28 36.84
CA GLY A 40 12.52 -58.70 36.60
C GLY A 40 12.92 -58.96 35.16
N THR A 41 12.48 -60.09 34.60
CA THR A 41 12.67 -60.49 33.20
C THR A 41 11.57 -59.92 32.31
N ASP A 42 11.93 -59.29 31.19
CA ASP A 42 11.00 -58.63 30.26
C ASP A 42 11.51 -58.82 28.82
N VAL A 43 10.73 -59.48 27.95
CA VAL A 43 11.11 -59.77 26.56
C VAL A 43 10.17 -59.12 25.53
N ILE A 44 10.68 -58.07 24.88
CA ILE A 44 9.98 -57.42 23.77
C ILE A 44 10.54 -57.84 22.41
N ILE A 45 9.77 -57.60 21.35
CA ILE A 45 10.31 -57.51 20.00
C ILE A 45 10.92 -56.12 19.80
N GLY A 46 12.24 -56.09 19.75
CA GLY A 46 13.01 -54.88 19.44
C GLY A 46 12.95 -54.47 17.97
N ASP A 47 12.91 -55.42 17.04
CA ASP A 47 12.71 -55.10 15.61
C ASP A 47 12.21 -56.32 14.82
N LEU A 48 11.28 -56.09 13.90
CA LEU A 48 10.88 -57.03 12.85
C LEU A 48 11.76 -56.80 11.62
N VAL A 49 12.61 -57.78 11.27
CA VAL A 49 13.77 -57.60 10.39
C VAL A 49 13.83 -58.57 9.21
N GLY A 50 13.63 -58.03 8.00
CA GLY A 50 13.66 -58.77 6.74
C GLY A 50 12.56 -59.81 6.59
N THR A 51 12.36 -60.28 5.36
CA THR A 51 11.33 -61.26 4.99
C THR A 51 11.95 -62.49 4.33
N SER A 52 11.20 -63.60 4.33
CA SER A 52 11.47 -64.77 3.49
C SER A 52 10.17 -65.17 2.82
N ASN A 53 10.22 -65.45 1.51
CA ASN A 53 9.09 -65.94 0.72
C ASN A 53 9.41 -67.38 0.27
N TYR A 54 8.52 -68.31 0.57
CA TYR A 54 8.68 -69.73 0.23
C TYR A 54 7.80 -70.17 -0.95
N GLY A 55 7.16 -69.24 -1.64
CA GLY A 55 6.25 -69.49 -2.76
C GLY A 55 4.81 -69.74 -2.32
N SER A 56 4.03 -70.34 -3.21
CA SER A 56 2.60 -70.60 -3.01
C SER A 56 2.24 -72.08 -3.13
N ALA A 57 1.08 -72.44 -2.55
CA ALA A 57 0.43 -73.73 -2.73
C ALA A 57 -1.08 -73.53 -2.86
N GLY A 58 -1.63 -73.84 -4.03
CA GLY A 58 -3.01 -73.46 -4.36
C GLY A 58 -3.18 -71.94 -4.33
N ALA A 59 -4.23 -71.48 -3.64
CA ALA A 59 -4.52 -70.06 -3.45
C ALA A 59 -3.93 -69.48 -2.15
N PHE A 60 -2.77 -69.97 -1.69
CA PHE A 60 -2.11 -69.50 -0.47
C PHE A 60 -0.61 -69.25 -0.68
N HIS A 61 -0.07 -68.21 -0.05
CA HIS A 61 1.36 -67.89 -0.03
C HIS A 61 1.98 -68.14 1.36
N ALA A 62 3.30 -68.25 1.39
CA ALA A 62 4.08 -68.69 2.54
C ALA A 62 5.22 -67.73 2.87
N TYR A 63 5.17 -67.11 4.05
CA TYR A 63 6.15 -66.12 4.49
C TYR A 63 6.77 -66.43 5.86
N SER A 64 7.81 -65.68 6.20
CA SER A 64 8.24 -65.43 7.58
C SER A 64 8.96 -64.09 7.66
N VAL A 65 8.94 -63.47 8.84
CA VAL A 65 9.67 -62.24 9.18
C VAL A 65 10.80 -62.59 10.16
N GLY A 66 11.92 -61.87 10.13
CA GLY A 66 12.93 -62.00 11.18
C GLY A 66 12.49 -61.26 12.44
N THR A 67 12.88 -61.75 13.60
CA THR A 67 12.54 -61.15 14.89
C THR A 67 13.81 -60.92 15.70
N THR A 68 13.99 -59.69 16.16
CA THR A 68 15.02 -59.37 17.15
C THR A 68 14.35 -59.18 18.49
N SER A 69 14.53 -60.12 19.43
CA SER A 69 14.12 -59.90 20.82
C SER A 69 15.07 -58.95 21.51
N CYS A 70 14.58 -58.25 22.53
CA CYS A 70 15.41 -57.50 23.47
C CYS A 70 14.96 -57.79 24.90
N ASN A 71 15.93 -57.96 25.81
CA ASN A 71 15.67 -57.91 27.24
C ASN A 71 15.70 -56.45 27.68
N ILE A 72 14.57 -55.88 28.08
CA ILE A 72 14.49 -54.48 28.55
C ILE A 72 14.27 -54.38 30.07
N GLY A 73 14.17 -55.52 30.77
CA GLY A 73 13.94 -55.58 32.21
C GLY A 73 15.21 -55.38 33.04
N THR A 74 15.19 -55.90 34.26
CA THR A 74 16.29 -55.80 35.24
C THR A 74 17.05 -57.11 35.47
N GLU A 75 16.57 -58.25 34.97
CA GLU A 75 17.18 -59.58 35.15
C GLU A 75 17.33 -60.36 33.82
N PRO A 76 18.31 -61.27 33.68
CA PRO A 76 18.53 -62.04 32.44
C PRO A 76 17.45 -63.10 32.19
N LEU A 77 16.87 -63.12 30.98
CA LEU A 77 15.89 -64.13 30.54
C LEU A 77 16.56 -65.48 30.26
N LEU A 78 15.79 -66.57 30.40
CA LEU A 78 16.17 -67.93 30.06
C LEU A 78 16.07 -68.21 28.56
N TRP A 79 17.09 -68.86 28.01
CA TRP A 79 17.17 -69.23 26.59
C TRP A 79 17.72 -70.66 26.44
N ILE A 80 17.25 -71.56 27.30
CA ILE A 80 17.81 -72.90 27.50
C ILE A 80 17.32 -73.82 26.38
N SER A 81 18.24 -74.14 25.47
CA SER A 81 18.00 -75.13 24.42
C SER A 81 17.58 -76.49 25.01
N ASN A 82 16.56 -77.12 24.42
CA ASN A 82 16.08 -78.46 24.76
C ASN A 82 15.34 -78.64 26.10
N THR A 83 14.96 -77.56 26.79
CA THR A 83 13.90 -77.56 27.81
C THR A 83 12.73 -76.69 27.31
N ASN A 84 11.74 -76.37 28.14
CA ASN A 84 10.73 -75.33 27.86
C ASN A 84 11.09 -73.96 28.47
N GLU A 85 12.34 -73.76 28.89
CA GLU A 85 12.86 -72.51 29.48
C GLU A 85 13.53 -71.64 28.39
N HIS A 86 12.80 -71.40 27.30
CA HIS A 86 13.17 -70.55 26.17
C HIS A 86 11.90 -69.99 25.51
N PRO A 87 11.92 -68.84 24.83
CA PRO A 87 10.72 -68.30 24.22
C PRO A 87 10.27 -69.06 22.96
N VAL A 88 8.96 -69.16 22.80
CA VAL A 88 8.31 -69.47 21.52
C VAL A 88 7.82 -68.19 20.85
N ILE A 89 7.91 -68.13 19.53
CA ILE A 89 7.70 -66.89 18.76
C ILE A 89 6.60 -67.11 17.72
N GLY A 90 5.47 -66.43 17.89
CA GLY A 90 4.36 -66.39 16.94
C GLY A 90 4.52 -65.28 15.90
N GLN A 91 3.91 -65.46 14.73
CA GLN A 91 3.76 -64.40 13.71
C GLN A 91 2.32 -64.36 13.20
N ASN A 92 1.83 -63.15 12.98
CA ASN A 92 0.48 -62.84 12.50
C ASN A 92 0.53 -61.80 11.37
N LEU A 93 -0.49 -61.82 10.50
CA LEU A 93 -0.64 -60.87 9.41
C LEU A 93 -2.08 -60.34 9.39
N TYR A 94 -2.21 -59.01 9.32
CA TYR A 94 -3.47 -58.28 9.34
C TYR A 94 -3.62 -57.40 8.10
N ARG A 95 -4.88 -57.03 7.81
CA ARG A 95 -5.28 -56.03 6.81
C ARG A 95 -6.20 -55.00 7.47
N LEU A 96 -5.99 -53.73 7.15
CA LEU A 96 -6.94 -52.64 7.33
C LEU A 96 -7.40 -52.14 5.95
N HIS A 97 -8.71 -52.15 5.70
CA HIS A 97 -9.31 -51.66 4.45
C HIS A 97 -10.76 -51.23 4.71
N GLU A 98 -11.17 -50.07 4.21
CA GLU A 98 -12.53 -49.51 4.39
C GLU A 98 -13.02 -49.55 5.85
N GLY A 99 -12.14 -49.21 6.79
CA GLY A 99 -12.41 -49.23 8.25
C GLY A 99 -12.38 -50.63 8.90
N LYS A 100 -12.51 -51.71 8.12
CA LYS A 100 -12.48 -53.09 8.61
C LYS A 100 -11.05 -53.56 8.88
N PHE A 101 -10.79 -54.00 10.11
CA PHE A 101 -9.50 -54.56 10.54
C PHE A 101 -9.59 -56.08 10.73
N GLU A 102 -8.74 -56.87 10.05
CA GLU A 102 -8.88 -58.33 9.94
C GLU A 102 -7.55 -59.07 10.06
N GLN A 103 -7.51 -60.20 10.77
CA GLN A 103 -6.35 -61.10 10.78
C GLN A 103 -6.47 -62.11 9.61
N ILE A 104 -5.67 -61.90 8.57
CA ILE A 104 -5.68 -62.68 7.32
C ILE A 104 -4.64 -63.81 7.29
N GLY A 105 -3.72 -63.86 8.26
CA GLY A 105 -2.71 -64.90 8.34
C GLY A 105 -2.13 -65.12 9.74
N MET A 106 -1.63 -66.33 9.96
CA MET A 106 -0.94 -66.78 11.18
C MET A 106 0.19 -67.74 10.81
N SER A 107 1.13 -67.97 11.72
CA SER A 107 2.16 -69.01 11.64
C SER A 107 2.06 -70.02 12.78
N TRP A 108 2.76 -71.16 12.63
CA TRP A 108 3.24 -71.94 13.78
C TRP A 108 4.39 -71.21 14.48
N LEU A 109 4.78 -71.70 15.65
CA LEU A 109 5.70 -71.03 16.56
C LEU A 109 7.15 -71.42 16.34
N LYS A 110 8.04 -70.44 16.23
CA LYS A 110 9.48 -70.65 16.20
C LYS A 110 10.00 -70.80 17.64
N HIS A 111 10.64 -71.92 17.95
CA HIS A 111 11.31 -72.12 19.24
C HIS A 111 12.68 -71.42 19.27
N GLY A 112 12.97 -70.67 20.35
CA GLY A 112 14.31 -70.22 20.72
C GLY A 112 15.30 -71.38 20.92
N PHE A 113 16.59 -71.12 20.77
CA PHE A 113 17.62 -72.16 20.92
C PHE A 113 19.00 -71.67 21.36
N LEU A 114 19.31 -70.39 21.13
CA LEU A 114 20.53 -69.71 21.53
C LEU A 114 20.27 -68.22 21.52
N ALA A 115 20.59 -67.52 22.61
CA ALA A 115 20.59 -66.05 22.66
C ALA A 115 21.94 -65.51 22.19
N LEU A 116 21.91 -64.54 21.29
CA LEU A 116 23.04 -63.67 20.99
C LEU A 116 23.05 -62.43 21.91
N THR A 117 24.11 -61.63 21.80
CA THR A 117 24.42 -60.50 22.68
C THR A 117 24.63 -59.21 21.89
N GLY A 118 23.65 -58.89 21.03
CA GLY A 118 23.58 -57.61 20.32
C GLY A 118 23.03 -56.48 21.20
N ASN A 119 22.91 -55.28 20.62
CA ASN A 119 22.43 -54.06 21.30
C ASN A 119 21.37 -53.29 20.47
N VAL A 120 20.49 -54.00 19.75
CA VAL A 120 19.57 -53.41 18.76
C VAL A 120 18.50 -52.49 19.38
N CYS A 121 18.19 -52.68 20.67
CA CYS A 121 17.32 -51.77 21.42
C CYS A 121 18.05 -50.59 22.10
N GLY A 122 19.35 -50.40 21.88
CA GLY A 122 20.11 -49.28 22.47
C GLY A 122 20.44 -49.41 23.97
N CYS A 123 19.75 -50.27 24.70
CA CYS A 123 19.75 -50.42 26.17
C CYS A 123 21.11 -50.60 26.88
N GLY A 124 22.17 -51.03 26.20
CA GLY A 124 23.48 -51.29 26.81
C GLY A 124 23.64 -52.74 27.29
N CYS A 125 23.75 -53.68 26.35
CA CYS A 125 23.85 -55.12 26.58
C CYS A 125 24.86 -55.55 27.67
N ILE A 126 24.33 -56.03 28.79
CA ILE A 126 25.07 -56.72 29.86
C ILE A 126 25.22 -58.19 29.47
N ASN A 127 26.27 -58.49 28.72
CA ASN A 127 26.56 -59.82 28.19
C ASN A 127 26.70 -60.88 29.32
N PRO A 128 25.86 -61.93 29.36
CA PRO A 128 25.84 -62.92 30.45
C PRO A 128 26.90 -64.03 30.29
N GLY A 129 27.76 -63.97 29.26
CA GLY A 129 28.84 -64.93 29.02
C GLY A 129 28.40 -66.31 28.51
N THR A 130 27.09 -66.50 28.26
CA THR A 130 26.49 -67.73 27.73
C THR A 130 25.36 -67.40 26.77
N GLY A 131 25.12 -68.27 25.77
CA GLY A 131 23.95 -68.17 24.89
C GLY A 131 22.70 -68.89 25.44
N SER A 132 22.74 -69.37 26.69
CA SER A 132 21.56 -69.92 27.38
C SER A 132 20.78 -68.88 28.19
N LEU A 133 21.17 -67.60 28.10
CA LEU A 133 20.52 -66.46 28.74
C LEU A 133 20.52 -65.26 27.79
N LEU A 134 19.43 -64.49 27.72
CA LEU A 134 19.44 -63.16 27.10
C LEU A 134 19.68 -62.12 28.21
N GLY A 135 20.90 -61.56 28.24
CA GLY A 135 21.32 -60.60 29.25
C GLY A 135 20.54 -59.28 29.21
N VAL A 136 20.49 -58.58 30.34
CA VAL A 136 19.81 -57.28 30.48
C VAL A 136 20.33 -56.29 29.42
N GLY A 137 19.43 -55.64 28.70
CA GLY A 137 19.74 -54.72 27.62
C GLY A 137 20.29 -55.36 26.33
N CYS A 138 20.44 -56.69 26.29
CA CYS A 138 20.91 -57.40 25.10
C CYS A 138 19.78 -57.75 24.14
N SER A 139 20.14 -57.95 22.87
CA SER A 139 19.21 -58.34 21.80
C SER A 139 19.65 -59.60 21.03
N ASP A 140 18.71 -60.49 20.71
CA ASP A 140 18.93 -61.72 19.94
C ASP A 140 18.19 -61.69 18.58
N PRO A 141 18.90 -61.54 17.44
CA PRO A 141 18.28 -61.49 16.11
C PRO A 141 18.14 -62.86 15.45
N TYR A 142 16.91 -63.38 15.34
CA TYR A 142 16.59 -64.47 14.43
C TYR A 142 16.17 -63.96 13.06
N SER A 143 16.87 -64.39 12.02
CA SER A 143 16.52 -64.04 10.64
C SER A 143 15.21 -64.69 10.19
N SER A 144 14.55 -64.09 9.19
CA SER A 144 13.32 -64.65 8.58
C SER A 144 13.50 -66.12 8.16
N GLY A 145 14.68 -66.49 7.65
CA GLY A 145 15.03 -67.85 7.28
C GLY A 145 15.02 -68.86 8.44
N LEU A 146 15.44 -68.43 9.65
CA LEU A 146 15.37 -69.25 10.87
C LEU A 146 13.93 -69.35 11.37
N ASN A 147 13.17 -68.24 11.31
CA ASN A 147 11.77 -68.22 11.75
C ASN A 147 10.87 -69.06 10.83
N GLY A 148 11.20 -69.22 9.55
CA GLY A 148 10.52 -70.12 8.61
C GLY A 148 11.08 -71.56 8.52
N GLN A 149 11.89 -71.99 9.49
CA GLN A 149 12.60 -73.28 9.47
C GLN A 149 11.73 -74.47 9.93
N GLN A 150 11.37 -75.34 8.98
CA GLN A 150 10.48 -76.51 9.16
C GLN A 150 10.76 -77.47 10.33
N SER A 151 12.00 -77.55 10.81
CA SER A 151 12.39 -78.44 11.91
C SER A 151 12.16 -77.86 13.31
N GLY A 152 12.06 -76.53 13.43
CA GLY A 152 11.94 -75.80 14.70
C GLY A 152 10.64 -75.00 14.82
N LEU A 153 9.60 -75.43 14.11
CA LEU A 153 8.26 -74.87 14.12
C LEU A 153 7.29 -75.85 14.82
N GLY A 154 6.64 -75.40 15.89
CA GLY A 154 5.64 -76.14 16.69
C GLY A 154 4.24 -75.52 16.60
N PRO A 155 3.13 -76.29 16.61
CA PRO A 155 1.79 -75.74 16.48
C PRO A 155 1.42 -74.83 17.67
N ARG A 156 0.56 -73.84 17.44
CA ARG A 156 0.08 -72.90 18.48
C ARG A 156 -0.64 -73.63 19.62
N SER A 157 -1.23 -74.79 19.35
CA SER A 157 -1.80 -75.68 20.36
C SER A 157 -0.82 -76.25 21.39
N GLU A 158 0.50 -76.02 21.26
CA GLU A 158 1.49 -76.42 22.28
C GLU A 158 1.57 -75.44 23.44
N VAL A 159 1.14 -74.19 23.27
CA VAL A 159 0.98 -73.22 24.37
C VAL A 159 -0.39 -73.46 25.00
N PHE A 160 -0.40 -74.05 26.20
CA PHE A 160 -1.62 -74.51 26.87
C PHE A 160 -2.05 -73.60 28.03
N ASP A 161 -1.14 -72.75 28.51
CA ASP A 161 -1.41 -71.71 29.51
C ASP A 161 -0.50 -70.51 29.23
N VAL A 162 -0.98 -69.66 28.32
CA VAL A 162 -0.21 -68.56 27.71
C VAL A 162 0.00 -67.38 28.68
N ALA A 163 -0.95 -67.11 29.58
CA ALA A 163 -0.82 -66.07 30.61
C ALA A 163 0.36 -66.35 31.58
N ASN A 164 0.73 -67.63 31.75
CA ASN A 164 1.89 -68.06 32.53
C ASN A 164 3.11 -68.44 31.66
N GLY A 165 3.05 -68.14 30.35
CA GLY A 165 4.12 -68.44 29.39
C GLY A 165 4.36 -69.94 29.13
N LEU A 166 3.44 -70.82 29.55
CA LEU A 166 3.64 -72.27 29.58
C LEU A 166 3.28 -72.96 28.26
N PHE A 167 4.28 -73.63 27.70
CA PHE A 167 4.17 -74.43 26.48
C PHE A 167 4.85 -75.80 26.58
N GLN A 168 4.47 -76.72 25.71
CA GLN A 168 5.01 -78.07 25.67
C GLN A 168 6.38 -78.15 24.98
N TYR A 169 7.33 -78.88 25.58
CA TYR A 169 8.55 -79.34 24.91
C TYR A 169 8.80 -80.82 25.24
N PRO A 170 9.31 -81.67 24.32
CA PRO A 170 9.72 -81.37 22.94
C PRO A 170 8.57 -81.11 21.96
N ILE A 171 8.93 -80.45 20.85
CA ILE A 171 8.05 -80.04 19.73
C ILE A 171 7.39 -81.26 19.06
N ILE A 172 6.06 -81.26 18.98
CA ILE A 172 5.23 -82.18 18.19
C ILE A 172 5.26 -81.72 16.72
N ASN A 173 6.35 -82.02 16.02
CA ASN A 173 6.52 -81.64 14.61
C ASN A 173 5.72 -82.57 13.65
N SER A 174 4.39 -82.61 13.79
CA SER A 174 3.48 -83.52 13.07
C SER A 174 2.59 -82.80 12.03
N GLY A 175 3.22 -82.05 11.12
CA GLY A 175 2.50 -81.30 10.09
C GLY A 175 1.76 -82.18 9.07
N LEU A 176 0.47 -81.92 8.84
CA LEU A 176 -0.40 -82.64 7.90
C LEU A 176 -0.43 -82.04 6.49
N ILE A 177 -0.14 -80.74 6.34
CA ILE A 177 -0.01 -80.09 5.02
C ILE A 177 1.40 -80.35 4.48
N ASN A 178 1.49 -80.96 3.29
CA ASN A 178 2.75 -81.40 2.66
C ASN A 178 3.14 -80.49 1.48
N ASP A 179 3.11 -79.17 1.69
CA ASP A 179 3.49 -78.16 0.69
C ASP A 179 4.34 -77.02 1.32
N ALA A 180 4.74 -76.05 0.48
CA ALA A 180 5.63 -74.96 0.88
C ALA A 180 5.04 -73.99 1.93
N THR A 181 3.70 -73.93 2.06
CA THR A 181 2.96 -73.11 3.03
C THR A 181 2.91 -73.72 4.42
N SER A 182 3.32 -74.97 4.59
CA SER A 182 3.18 -75.66 5.86
C SER A 182 3.92 -74.96 6.99
N LYS A 183 3.25 -74.75 8.14
CA LYS A 183 3.76 -74.17 9.41
C LYS A 183 4.21 -72.71 9.36
N ARG A 184 4.34 -72.12 8.17
CA ARG A 184 4.81 -70.74 7.96
C ARG A 184 3.68 -69.74 8.13
N LEU A 185 4.00 -68.44 8.11
CA LEU A 185 2.99 -67.38 8.05
C LEU A 185 2.23 -67.54 6.73
N ARG A 186 0.98 -68.02 6.83
CA ARG A 186 0.18 -68.50 5.70
C ARG A 186 -1.02 -67.59 5.50
N VAL A 187 -1.18 -67.09 4.28
CA VAL A 187 -2.23 -66.13 3.89
C VAL A 187 -2.78 -66.49 2.50
N SER A 188 -4.04 -66.19 2.24
CA SER A 188 -4.69 -66.36 0.94
C SER A 188 -4.10 -65.42 -0.11
N THR A 189 -4.02 -65.85 -1.37
CA THR A 189 -3.62 -64.99 -2.49
C THR A 189 -4.57 -63.81 -2.66
N ASN A 190 -5.87 -64.02 -2.45
CA ASN A 190 -6.90 -62.98 -2.62
C ASN A 190 -6.77 -61.90 -1.55
N ASP A 191 -6.39 -62.26 -0.32
CA ASP A 191 -6.34 -61.33 0.80
C ASP A 191 -5.19 -60.32 0.70
N ILE A 192 -4.17 -60.60 -0.12
CA ILE A 192 -3.02 -59.75 -0.41
C ILE A 192 -3.03 -59.21 -1.86
N ASP A 193 -4.22 -59.13 -2.47
CA ASP A 193 -4.42 -58.61 -3.82
C ASP A 193 -4.96 -57.18 -3.80
N ASN A 194 -4.14 -56.22 -4.24
CA ASN A 194 -4.50 -54.81 -4.29
C ASN A 194 -5.60 -54.51 -5.34
N GLY A 195 -5.90 -55.45 -6.25
CA GLY A 195 -7.05 -55.37 -7.15
C GLY A 195 -8.37 -55.82 -6.49
N ALA A 196 -8.31 -56.55 -5.37
CA ALA A 196 -9.46 -56.90 -4.54
C ALA A 196 -9.64 -55.93 -3.36
N PHE A 197 -8.53 -55.42 -2.82
CA PHE A 197 -8.49 -54.51 -1.66
C PHE A 197 -7.61 -53.28 -1.98
N PRO A 198 -8.06 -52.35 -2.83
CA PRO A 198 -7.29 -51.16 -3.22
C PRO A 198 -7.02 -50.25 -2.02
N GLY A 199 -5.79 -49.73 -1.90
CA GLY A 199 -5.40 -48.87 -0.78
C GLY A 199 -5.33 -49.57 0.60
N ALA A 200 -5.47 -50.89 0.66
CA ALA A 200 -5.37 -51.64 1.92
C ALA A 200 -3.99 -51.52 2.57
N ILE A 201 -3.97 -51.30 3.88
CA ILE A 201 -2.75 -51.31 4.70
C ILE A 201 -2.57 -52.73 5.24
N TYR A 202 -1.35 -53.28 5.09
CA TYR A 202 -1.01 -54.59 5.62
C TYR A 202 -0.03 -54.45 6.79
N ILE A 203 -0.28 -55.23 7.85
CA ILE A 203 0.46 -55.18 9.11
C ILE A 203 0.94 -56.58 9.44
N VAL A 204 2.23 -56.75 9.73
CA VAL A 204 2.78 -57.99 10.27
C VAL A 204 3.18 -57.79 11.73
N GLU A 205 2.83 -58.76 12.57
CA GLU A 205 3.09 -58.78 14.01
C GLU A 205 3.97 -59.99 14.33
N GLY A 206 4.83 -59.83 15.33
CA GLY A 206 5.35 -60.97 16.09
C GLY A 206 4.97 -60.88 17.57
N GLN A 207 4.98 -62.02 18.26
CA GLN A 207 4.81 -62.13 19.70
C GLN A 207 5.85 -63.12 20.25
N TYR A 208 6.48 -62.80 21.38
CA TYR A 208 7.28 -63.75 22.16
C TYR A 208 6.44 -64.26 23.34
N VAL A 209 6.59 -65.54 23.71
CA VAL A 209 5.95 -66.12 24.91
C VAL A 209 7.00 -66.95 25.66
N THR A 210 7.25 -66.64 26.93
CA THR A 210 8.19 -67.38 27.79
C THR A 210 7.77 -67.30 29.26
N VAL A 211 8.11 -68.34 30.03
CA VAL A 211 7.64 -68.57 31.40
C VAL A 211 8.12 -67.48 32.38
N ASP A 212 9.33 -66.99 32.19
CA ASP A 212 10.00 -66.02 33.05
C ASP A 212 9.55 -64.57 32.82
N ASP A 213 9.17 -64.21 31.59
CA ASP A 213 8.53 -62.94 31.24
C ASP A 213 7.13 -62.82 31.90
N SER A 214 6.29 -63.84 31.73
CA SER A 214 5.00 -63.94 32.43
C SER A 214 5.15 -63.99 33.95
N ALA A 215 6.13 -64.73 34.48
CA ALA A 215 6.35 -64.83 35.93
C ALA A 215 6.85 -63.52 36.58
N ALA A 216 7.44 -62.61 35.79
CA ALA A 216 7.77 -61.26 36.22
C ALA A 216 6.60 -60.27 36.08
N GLY A 217 5.54 -60.66 35.35
CA GLY A 217 4.33 -59.87 35.13
C GLY A 217 4.36 -58.97 33.88
N ASN A 218 5.27 -59.22 32.94
CA ASN A 218 5.55 -58.31 31.81
C ASN A 218 4.91 -58.75 30.47
N SER A 219 4.17 -59.86 30.43
CA SER A 219 3.69 -60.50 29.20
C SER A 219 2.71 -59.71 28.33
N HIS A 220 2.30 -58.53 28.76
CA HIS A 220 1.43 -57.62 27.99
C HIS A 220 2.20 -56.67 27.05
N ASN A 221 3.54 -56.66 27.06
CA ASN A 221 4.37 -55.84 26.16
C ASN A 221 5.14 -56.63 25.08
N ASN A 222 5.02 -57.96 25.04
CA ASN A 222 5.87 -58.85 24.24
C ASN A 222 5.49 -58.97 22.75
N CYS A 223 4.44 -58.26 22.31
CA CYS A 223 4.10 -58.07 20.89
C CYS A 223 4.82 -56.87 20.28
N SER A 224 4.99 -56.85 18.96
CA SER A 224 5.29 -55.63 18.18
C SER A 224 4.83 -55.79 16.73
N TYR A 225 4.44 -54.69 16.09
CA TYR A 225 3.96 -54.68 14.70
C TYR A 225 4.84 -53.84 13.76
N ARG A 226 4.77 -54.13 12.46
CA ARG A 226 5.35 -53.31 11.38
C ARG A 226 4.48 -53.38 10.14
N THR A 227 4.39 -52.30 9.36
CA THR A 227 3.68 -52.34 8.08
C THR A 227 4.43 -53.16 7.04
N VAL A 228 3.70 -53.74 6.08
CA VAL A 228 4.27 -54.49 4.96
C VAL A 228 3.58 -54.15 3.65
N THR A 229 4.25 -54.45 2.55
CA THR A 229 3.70 -54.40 1.20
C THR A 229 3.90 -55.73 0.49
N PHE A 230 3.01 -56.08 -0.42
CA PHE A 230 3.10 -57.28 -1.25
C PHE A 230 3.27 -56.90 -2.72
N GLY A 231 4.30 -57.45 -3.37
CA GLY A 231 4.42 -57.37 -4.83
C GLY A 231 3.22 -58.04 -5.50
N GLN A 232 2.59 -57.38 -6.48
CA GLN A 232 1.34 -57.86 -7.07
C GLN A 232 1.54 -58.85 -8.23
N THR A 233 2.78 -59.18 -8.59
CA THR A 233 3.13 -60.11 -9.68
C THR A 233 4.17 -61.16 -9.23
N GLY A 234 4.23 -62.27 -9.96
CA GLY A 234 5.18 -63.35 -9.67
C GLY A 234 4.92 -64.02 -8.32
N ASN A 235 5.97 -64.17 -7.50
CA ASN A 235 5.90 -64.89 -6.22
C ASN A 235 5.14 -64.13 -5.10
N ARG A 236 4.66 -62.91 -5.35
CA ARG A 236 4.15 -61.95 -4.37
C ARG A 236 5.09 -61.74 -3.17
N ASN A 237 6.27 -61.16 -3.40
CA ASN A 237 7.22 -60.91 -2.33
C ASN A 237 6.65 -59.92 -1.31
N MET A 238 6.67 -60.31 -0.03
CA MET A 238 6.38 -59.44 1.10
C MET A 238 7.63 -58.61 1.43
N SER A 239 7.46 -57.31 1.63
CA SER A 239 8.51 -56.35 1.96
C SER A 239 8.08 -55.52 3.17
N LEU A 240 8.98 -55.29 4.12
CA LEU A 240 8.71 -54.44 5.30
C LEU A 240 8.71 -52.96 4.91
N THR A 241 7.85 -52.18 5.55
CA THR A 241 7.78 -50.71 5.43
C THR A 241 7.78 -50.06 6.82
N GLY A 242 7.95 -48.73 6.87
CA GLY A 242 7.98 -47.97 8.14
C GLY A 242 9.04 -48.47 9.14
N THR A 243 8.85 -48.15 10.42
CA THR A 243 9.57 -48.73 11.56
C THR A 243 8.71 -49.80 12.26
N THR A 244 9.34 -50.68 13.03
CA THR A 244 8.61 -51.55 13.98
C THR A 244 8.10 -50.70 15.13
N GLN A 245 6.80 -50.70 15.40
CA GLN A 245 6.27 -50.09 16.62
C GLN A 245 6.45 -51.07 17.76
N ARG A 246 7.32 -50.71 18.71
CA ARG A 246 7.74 -51.56 19.84
C ARG A 246 6.61 -51.66 20.87
N GLN A 247 6.49 -52.84 21.48
CA GLN A 247 5.50 -53.14 22.55
C GLN A 247 4.02 -53.06 22.15
N GLN A 248 3.70 -52.88 20.86
CA GLN A 248 2.33 -52.70 20.38
C GLN A 248 1.82 -53.94 19.61
N PRO A 249 0.70 -54.57 20.02
CA PRO A 249 0.11 -55.68 19.28
C PRO A 249 -0.46 -55.23 17.94
N GLY A 250 -0.68 -56.18 17.02
CA GLY A 250 -1.13 -55.88 15.65
C GLY A 250 -2.43 -55.06 15.60
N ILE A 251 -3.34 -55.26 16.56
CA ILE A 251 -4.59 -54.51 16.68
C ILE A 251 -4.41 -53.02 17.01
N GLN A 252 -3.28 -52.62 17.63
CA GLN A 252 -2.98 -51.21 17.91
C GLN A 252 -2.91 -50.38 16.61
N ALA A 253 -2.38 -50.99 15.55
CA ALA A 253 -2.31 -50.38 14.22
C ALA A 253 -3.69 -49.98 13.65
N TRP A 254 -4.80 -50.54 14.13
CA TRP A 254 -6.14 -50.08 13.73
C TRP A 254 -6.40 -48.65 14.21
N GLN A 255 -6.05 -48.35 15.47
CA GLN A 255 -6.18 -47.02 16.05
C GLN A 255 -5.09 -46.06 15.56
N ASP A 256 -3.89 -46.55 15.28
CA ASP A 256 -2.79 -45.71 14.78
C ASP A 256 -3.04 -45.22 13.34
N PHE A 257 -3.87 -45.93 12.57
CA PHE A 257 -4.30 -45.53 11.21
C PHE A 257 -5.74 -44.99 11.14
N ASP A 258 -6.60 -45.26 12.10
CA ASP A 258 -7.89 -44.59 12.30
C ASP A 258 -8.04 -44.16 13.78
N PRO A 259 -7.66 -42.91 14.13
CA PRO A 259 -7.74 -42.41 15.51
C PRO A 259 -9.15 -42.32 16.12
N GLN A 260 -10.21 -42.62 15.37
CA GLN A 260 -11.57 -42.73 15.88
C GLN A 260 -11.95 -44.16 16.28
N VAL A 261 -11.03 -45.12 16.17
CA VAL A 261 -11.14 -46.46 16.78
C VAL A 261 -10.90 -46.36 18.28
N THR A 262 -11.76 -46.99 19.08
CA THR A 262 -11.51 -47.19 20.51
C THR A 262 -11.02 -48.62 20.74
N LEU A 263 -9.87 -48.77 21.39
CA LEU A 263 -9.38 -50.06 21.90
C LEU A 263 -9.61 -50.11 23.41
N VAL A 264 -10.13 -51.24 23.92
CA VAL A 264 -10.39 -51.48 25.33
C VAL A 264 -9.69 -52.75 25.78
N GLU A 265 -8.79 -52.62 26.76
CA GLU A 265 -8.15 -53.74 27.43
C GLU A 265 -9.12 -54.41 28.42
N VAL A 266 -9.23 -55.73 28.32
CA VAL A 266 -10.13 -56.56 29.13
C VAL A 266 -9.30 -57.67 29.76
N PHE A 267 -8.75 -57.38 30.94
CA PHE A 267 -8.03 -58.34 31.76
C PHE A 267 -8.98 -59.39 32.34
N ASP A 268 -8.61 -60.67 32.24
CA ASP A 268 -9.34 -61.77 32.86
C ASP A 268 -8.85 -62.11 34.28
N ALA A 269 -9.52 -63.04 34.95
CA ALA A 269 -9.24 -63.43 36.33
C ALA A 269 -7.94 -64.24 36.52
N GLU A 270 -7.24 -64.57 35.44
CA GLU A 270 -6.03 -65.40 35.38
C GLU A 270 -4.82 -64.59 34.84
N ASN A 271 -4.93 -63.24 34.83
CA ASN A 271 -3.95 -62.27 34.31
C ASN A 271 -3.79 -62.29 32.77
N GLY A 272 -4.72 -62.90 32.04
CA GLY A 272 -4.74 -62.86 30.58
C GLY A 272 -5.35 -61.58 30.03
N LEU A 273 -4.77 -61.03 28.96
CA LEU A 273 -5.23 -59.83 28.26
C LEU A 273 -6.01 -60.19 26.99
N LEU A 274 -7.20 -59.59 26.89
CA LEU A 274 -8.00 -59.48 25.67
C LEU A 274 -8.07 -58.01 25.27
N ILE A 275 -8.05 -57.69 23.98
CA ILE A 275 -8.21 -56.33 23.47
C ILE A 275 -9.43 -56.28 22.56
N VAL A 276 -10.39 -55.43 22.91
CA VAL A 276 -11.63 -55.21 22.15
C VAL A 276 -11.53 -53.86 21.46
N GLY A 277 -11.32 -53.89 20.15
CA GLY A 277 -11.44 -52.71 19.30
C GLY A 277 -12.87 -52.53 18.79
N TYR A 278 -13.34 -51.29 18.72
CA TYR A 278 -14.58 -50.94 18.05
C TYR A 278 -14.51 -49.60 17.33
N ARG A 279 -15.31 -49.49 16.28
CA ARG A 279 -15.43 -48.32 15.42
C ARG A 279 -16.87 -48.18 14.93
N VAL A 280 -17.40 -46.97 14.99
CA VAL A 280 -18.72 -46.64 14.40
C VAL A 280 -18.55 -45.50 13.41
N THR A 281 -19.15 -45.63 12.24
CA THR A 281 -19.11 -44.66 11.15
C THR A 281 -20.52 -44.38 10.68
N GLU A 282 -20.97 -43.12 10.72
CA GLU A 282 -22.24 -42.73 10.12
C GLU A 282 -22.13 -42.74 8.58
N LEU A 283 -23.18 -43.25 7.92
CA LEU A 283 -23.27 -43.39 6.47
C LEU A 283 -24.31 -42.43 5.84
N GLY A 284 -24.87 -41.52 6.64
CA GLY A 284 -26.04 -40.71 6.30
C GLY A 284 -27.35 -41.50 6.31
N ALA A 285 -28.46 -40.79 6.10
CA ALA A 285 -29.83 -41.35 6.07
C ALA A 285 -30.18 -42.25 7.28
N GLY A 286 -29.62 -41.96 8.46
CA GLY A 286 -29.82 -42.73 9.68
C GLY A 286 -29.20 -44.14 9.66
N GLN A 287 -28.26 -44.43 8.76
CA GLN A 287 -27.51 -45.68 8.72
C GLN A 287 -26.13 -45.50 9.35
N TYR A 288 -25.72 -46.49 10.15
CA TYR A 288 -24.45 -46.49 10.89
C TYR A 288 -23.75 -47.83 10.68
N ALA A 289 -22.52 -47.82 10.18
CA ALA A 289 -21.64 -48.98 10.13
C ALA A 289 -20.99 -49.19 11.50
N TYR A 290 -20.98 -50.44 11.97
CA TYR A 290 -20.29 -50.87 13.17
C TYR A 290 -19.27 -51.94 12.79
N GLU A 291 -18.02 -51.72 13.15
CA GLU A 291 -16.90 -52.64 12.98
C GLU A 291 -16.32 -52.95 14.38
N TYR A 292 -16.09 -54.22 14.69
CA TYR A 292 -15.49 -54.67 15.95
C TYR A 292 -14.36 -55.67 15.66
N ALA A 293 -13.33 -55.67 16.50
CA ALA A 293 -12.28 -56.69 16.51
C ALA A 293 -11.99 -57.13 17.94
N ILE A 294 -11.98 -58.44 18.19
CA ILE A 294 -11.67 -59.02 19.50
C ILE A 294 -10.39 -59.83 19.33
N TYR A 295 -9.27 -59.29 19.85
CA TYR A 295 -7.98 -59.96 19.90
C TYR A 295 -7.77 -60.61 21.26
N ASN A 296 -7.35 -61.87 21.27
CA ASN A 296 -6.85 -62.53 22.48
C ASN A 296 -5.31 -62.50 22.41
N MET A 297 -4.66 -61.75 23.31
CA MET A 297 -3.21 -61.62 23.33
C MET A 297 -2.56 -62.75 24.12
N ASP A 298 -2.92 -62.92 25.40
CA ASP A 298 -2.42 -64.00 26.27
C ASP A 298 -3.48 -64.58 27.24
N SER A 299 -4.78 -64.46 26.93
CA SER A 299 -5.84 -65.11 27.71
C SER A 299 -5.92 -66.63 27.49
N THR A 300 -5.44 -67.38 28.49
CA THR A 300 -5.61 -68.83 28.65
C THR A 300 -7.10 -69.25 28.66
N ARG A 301 -8.03 -68.35 29.00
CA ARG A 301 -9.48 -68.62 29.07
C ARG A 301 -10.14 -68.72 27.69
N ASN A 302 -9.67 -67.92 26.73
CA ASN A 302 -10.20 -67.81 25.36
C ASN A 302 -11.67 -67.35 25.29
N ILE A 303 -12.12 -66.78 24.18
CA ILE A 303 -13.51 -66.30 24.01
C ILE A 303 -14.31 -67.22 23.08
N ARG A 304 -15.56 -67.56 23.47
CA ARG A 304 -16.49 -68.39 22.68
C ARG A 304 -17.75 -67.67 22.17
N SER A 305 -18.02 -66.46 22.65
CA SER A 305 -19.13 -65.64 22.19
C SER A 305 -18.82 -64.15 22.31
N PHE A 306 -19.56 -63.36 21.53
CA PHE A 306 -19.67 -61.91 21.66
C PHE A 306 -21.16 -61.58 21.61
N GLU A 307 -21.70 -60.93 22.65
CA GLU A 307 -23.11 -60.55 22.76
C GLU A 307 -23.28 -59.13 23.30
N PHE A 308 -24.21 -58.36 22.74
CA PHE A 308 -24.60 -57.04 23.27
C PHE A 308 -26.12 -56.79 23.13
N PRO A 309 -26.70 -55.86 23.93
CA PRO A 309 -28.11 -55.48 23.82
C PRO A 309 -28.44 -54.83 22.48
N LEU A 310 -29.63 -55.09 21.95
CA LEU A 310 -30.11 -54.55 20.67
C LEU A 310 -31.51 -53.97 20.85
N ALA A 311 -31.72 -52.71 20.46
CA ALA A 311 -33.03 -52.06 20.66
C ALA A 311 -34.14 -52.62 19.75
N GLY A 312 -35.38 -52.47 20.21
CA GLY A 312 -36.56 -52.81 19.41
C GLY A 312 -36.68 -51.88 18.19
N GLY A 313 -36.88 -52.44 17.00
CA GLY A 313 -36.93 -51.68 15.75
C GLY A 313 -35.59 -51.55 15.01
N VAL A 314 -34.48 -52.02 15.59
CA VAL A 314 -33.19 -52.04 14.89
C VAL A 314 -33.15 -53.17 13.84
N THR A 315 -32.95 -52.78 12.58
CA THR A 315 -32.69 -53.65 11.45
C THR A 315 -31.20 -53.68 11.16
N LEU A 316 -30.62 -54.88 11.08
CA LEU A 316 -29.20 -55.08 10.76
C LEU A 316 -29.05 -55.57 9.31
N THR A 317 -28.08 -55.03 8.59
CA THR A 317 -27.71 -55.45 7.23
C THR A 317 -26.19 -55.66 7.12
N GLY A 318 -25.73 -56.39 6.10
CA GLY A 318 -24.30 -56.65 5.91
C GLY A 318 -23.62 -57.45 7.04
N VAL A 319 -24.40 -58.16 7.86
CA VAL A 319 -23.94 -58.86 9.07
C VAL A 319 -22.92 -59.95 8.70
N ASP A 320 -21.67 -59.74 9.10
CA ASP A 320 -20.50 -60.54 8.70
C ASP A 320 -19.54 -60.75 9.89
N SER A 321 -18.70 -61.78 9.82
CA SER A 321 -17.62 -62.00 10.77
C SER A 321 -16.47 -62.79 10.16
N THR A 322 -15.24 -62.31 10.34
CA THR A 322 -14.03 -62.88 9.75
C THR A 322 -12.97 -63.24 10.80
N HIS A 323 -12.08 -64.15 10.43
CA HIS A 323 -11.15 -64.82 11.35
C HIS A 323 -9.97 -65.45 10.59
N PRO A 324 -8.82 -65.72 11.26
CA PRO A 324 -7.73 -66.48 10.65
C PRO A 324 -8.12 -67.93 10.38
N GLN A 325 -7.28 -68.66 9.63
CA GLN A 325 -7.43 -70.10 9.41
C GLN A 325 -6.31 -70.89 10.11
N TYR A 326 -6.67 -71.68 11.11
CA TYR A 326 -5.83 -72.73 11.67
C TYR A 326 -5.43 -73.72 10.57
N HIS A 327 -4.14 -74.03 10.46
CA HIS A 327 -3.60 -74.78 9.31
C HIS A 327 -2.53 -75.79 9.72
N SER A 328 -2.02 -76.55 8.75
CA SER A 328 -0.90 -77.49 8.90
C SER A 328 -1.08 -78.65 9.87
N GLY A 329 -2.22 -78.81 10.53
CA GLY A 329 -2.48 -79.88 11.49
C GLY A 329 -2.76 -79.40 12.91
N GLU A 330 -2.95 -78.09 13.12
CA GLU A 330 -3.65 -77.58 14.31
C GLU A 330 -4.95 -78.37 14.56
N PRO A 331 -5.31 -78.66 15.82
CA PRO A 331 -6.46 -79.50 16.15
C PRO A 331 -7.81 -78.76 16.03
N TYR A 332 -7.78 -77.43 15.95
CA TYR A 332 -8.95 -76.57 16.08
C TYR A 332 -9.79 -76.47 14.80
N SER A 333 -11.08 -76.27 14.98
CA SER A 333 -12.06 -76.01 13.91
C SER A 333 -11.77 -74.68 13.21
N ASN A 334 -12.21 -74.56 11.94
CA ASN A 334 -12.21 -73.31 11.15
C ASN A 334 -13.66 -72.89 10.77
N LEU A 335 -14.66 -73.28 11.57
CA LEU A 335 -16.05 -72.92 11.33
C LEU A 335 -16.32 -71.48 11.81
N ALA A 336 -16.76 -70.62 10.89
CA ALA A 336 -17.18 -69.27 11.19
C ALA A 336 -18.34 -69.24 12.20
N TRP A 337 -18.34 -68.24 13.08
CA TRP A 337 -19.43 -68.07 14.05
C TRP A 337 -20.68 -67.60 13.32
N THR A 338 -21.83 -68.22 13.62
CA THR A 338 -23.09 -67.83 12.98
C THR A 338 -23.69 -66.62 13.70
N PRO A 339 -24.02 -65.51 13.00
CA PRO A 339 -24.73 -64.39 13.60
C PRO A 339 -26.14 -64.79 14.04
N ASN A 340 -26.55 -64.32 15.22
CA ASN A 340 -27.83 -64.59 15.85
C ASN A 340 -28.45 -63.29 16.38
N GLN A 341 -29.42 -62.74 15.65
CA GLN A 341 -30.22 -61.60 16.11
C GLN A 341 -31.36 -62.10 17.01
N GLY A 342 -31.19 -61.92 18.32
CA GLY A 342 -32.15 -62.32 19.34
C GLY A 342 -33.26 -61.30 19.55
N ALA A 343 -34.22 -61.64 20.42
CA ALA A 343 -35.24 -60.71 20.88
C ALA A 343 -34.65 -59.76 21.93
N GLY A 344 -33.97 -58.70 21.47
CA GLY A 344 -33.32 -57.70 22.32
C GLY A 344 -31.79 -57.83 22.47
N THR A 345 -31.16 -58.72 21.70
CA THR A 345 -29.69 -58.89 21.67
C THR A 345 -29.20 -59.16 20.24
N MET A 346 -27.91 -58.93 20.02
CA MET A 346 -27.17 -59.44 18.87
C MET A 346 -25.98 -60.24 19.37
N SER A 347 -25.77 -61.46 18.85
CA SER A 347 -24.61 -62.26 19.23
C SER A 347 -24.05 -63.18 18.14
N TRP A 348 -22.79 -63.57 18.32
CA TRP A 348 -22.08 -64.60 17.57
C TRP A 348 -21.47 -65.59 18.57
N SER A 349 -21.41 -66.88 18.24
CA SER A 349 -20.75 -67.88 19.09
C SER A 349 -20.32 -69.14 18.34
N THR A 350 -19.43 -69.91 19.00
CA THR A 350 -19.10 -71.31 18.70
C THR A 350 -19.57 -72.21 19.85
N GLU A 351 -19.47 -73.52 19.69
CA GLU A 351 -19.83 -74.51 20.71
C GLU A 351 -19.03 -74.34 22.02
N THR A 352 -19.59 -74.78 23.14
CA THR A 352 -18.87 -74.83 24.42
C THR A 352 -17.78 -75.91 24.42
N GLU A 353 -16.75 -75.74 25.25
CA GLU A 353 -15.66 -76.72 25.42
C GLU A 353 -16.19 -78.15 25.70
N ALA A 354 -17.25 -78.26 26.51
CA ALA A 354 -17.90 -79.53 26.84
C ALA A 354 -18.64 -80.20 25.66
N GLN A 355 -18.97 -79.45 24.61
CA GLN A 355 -19.52 -79.98 23.36
C GLN A 355 -18.42 -80.29 22.34
N ASN A 356 -17.41 -79.43 22.24
CA ASN A 356 -16.30 -79.55 21.30
C ASN A 356 -15.07 -78.79 21.86
N VAL A 357 -14.10 -79.51 22.43
CA VAL A 357 -12.83 -78.91 22.92
C VAL A 357 -12.03 -78.19 21.82
N ASN A 358 -12.25 -78.62 20.57
CA ASN A 358 -11.65 -78.06 19.36
C ASN A 358 -12.58 -77.06 18.64
N ALA A 359 -13.61 -76.53 19.33
CA ALA A 359 -14.44 -75.45 18.84
C ALA A 359 -13.58 -74.22 18.47
N HIS A 360 -14.12 -73.38 17.60
CA HIS A 360 -13.39 -72.29 16.97
C HIS A 360 -13.40 -71.03 17.85
N ALA A 361 -12.91 -71.16 19.07
CA ALA A 361 -12.77 -70.06 20.03
C ALA A 361 -11.70 -69.05 19.57
N ILE A 362 -11.80 -67.80 20.04
CA ILE A 362 -10.75 -66.78 19.90
C ILE A 362 -9.64 -67.12 20.90
N ARG A 363 -8.62 -67.84 20.42
CA ARG A 363 -7.48 -68.31 21.22
C ARG A 363 -6.33 -67.31 21.17
N TRP A 364 -5.36 -67.48 22.05
CA TRP A 364 -4.21 -66.57 22.17
C TRP A 364 -3.50 -66.34 20.81
N GLY A 365 -3.06 -65.10 20.59
CA GLY A 365 -2.52 -64.63 19.32
C GLY A 365 -3.48 -64.76 18.12
N THR A 366 -4.80 -64.85 18.34
CA THR A 366 -5.83 -64.82 17.28
C THR A 366 -6.92 -63.78 17.54
N MET A 367 -7.50 -63.28 16.45
CA MET A 367 -8.47 -62.17 16.44
C MET A 367 -9.68 -62.55 15.57
N HIS A 368 -10.89 -62.30 16.05
CA HIS A 368 -12.10 -62.33 15.22
C HIS A 368 -12.64 -60.91 15.04
N SER A 369 -13.09 -60.60 13.83
CA SER A 369 -13.70 -59.32 13.48
C SER A 369 -15.18 -59.51 13.16
N PHE A 370 -16.02 -58.54 13.52
CA PHE A 370 -17.49 -58.60 13.39
C PHE A 370 -18.00 -57.28 12.83
N ARG A 371 -18.96 -57.31 11.91
CA ARG A 371 -19.51 -56.09 11.34
C ARG A 371 -20.96 -56.16 10.92
N PHE A 372 -21.60 -55.00 10.83
CA PHE A 372 -22.94 -54.79 10.27
C PHE A 372 -23.21 -53.29 10.04
N VAL A 373 -24.25 -52.98 9.28
CA VAL A 373 -24.87 -51.64 9.22
C VAL A 373 -26.23 -51.70 9.92
N ALA A 374 -26.53 -50.71 10.77
CA ALA A 374 -27.80 -50.60 11.49
C ALA A 374 -28.49 -49.26 11.21
N ASN A 375 -29.82 -49.24 11.27
CA ASN A 375 -30.68 -48.06 11.14
C ASN A 375 -30.83 -47.25 12.46
N ALA A 376 -29.85 -47.32 13.36
CA ALA A 376 -29.92 -46.70 14.68
C ALA A 376 -28.55 -46.21 15.15
N PRO A 377 -28.48 -45.05 15.82
CA PRO A 377 -27.24 -44.45 16.28
C PRO A 377 -26.58 -45.25 17.40
N ALA A 378 -25.29 -45.00 17.59
CA ALA A 378 -24.50 -45.64 18.64
C ALA A 378 -24.84 -45.10 20.03
N THR A 379 -24.95 -46.01 20.98
CA THR A 379 -25.03 -45.74 22.42
C THR A 379 -23.96 -46.56 23.14
N LEU A 380 -23.52 -46.10 24.32
CA LEU A 380 -22.62 -46.88 25.16
C LEU A 380 -23.40 -48.02 25.83
N VAL A 381 -22.97 -49.27 25.61
CA VAL A 381 -23.56 -50.47 26.20
C VAL A 381 -22.51 -51.38 26.81
N THR A 382 -22.93 -52.22 27.76
CA THR A 382 -22.11 -53.35 28.23
C THR A 382 -22.31 -54.56 27.32
N ALA A 383 -21.27 -54.94 26.59
CA ALA A 383 -21.19 -56.23 25.92
C ALA A 383 -20.66 -57.33 26.87
N THR A 384 -20.94 -58.59 26.51
CA THR A 384 -20.51 -59.79 27.23
C THR A 384 -19.67 -60.67 26.32
N LEU A 385 -18.53 -61.14 26.85
CA LEU A 385 -17.63 -62.10 26.23
C LEU A 385 -17.64 -63.39 27.05
N ASP A 386 -18.31 -64.45 26.60
CA ASP A 386 -18.24 -65.72 27.33
C ASP A 386 -16.87 -66.37 27.16
N HIS A 387 -16.30 -66.84 28.27
CA HIS A 387 -15.06 -67.61 28.27
C HIS A 387 -15.30 -69.03 27.73
N PHE A 388 -14.34 -69.55 26.97
CA PHE A 388 -14.40 -70.90 26.39
C PHE A 388 -14.01 -71.98 27.40
N THR A 389 -12.86 -71.81 28.06
CA THR A 389 -12.39 -72.66 29.17
C THR A 389 -12.62 -71.93 30.50
N GLY A 390 -12.57 -72.67 31.62
CA GLY A 390 -12.70 -72.13 32.99
C GLY A 390 -14.10 -71.62 33.38
N GLY A 391 -14.91 -71.20 32.42
CA GLY A 391 -16.29 -70.74 32.58
C GLY A 391 -16.42 -69.33 33.15
N GLY A 392 -17.61 -68.74 32.98
CA GLY A 392 -17.87 -67.33 33.24
C GLY A 392 -17.80 -66.48 31.97
N SER A 393 -17.76 -65.16 32.15
CA SER A 393 -17.66 -64.18 31.08
C SER A 393 -16.92 -62.92 31.58
N SER A 394 -16.38 -62.15 30.64
CA SER A 394 -15.95 -60.76 30.86
C SER A 394 -17.02 -59.80 30.34
N SER A 395 -17.05 -58.59 30.90
CA SER A 395 -17.88 -57.48 30.40
C SER A 395 -17.00 -56.35 29.91
N VAL A 396 -17.44 -55.65 28.86
CA VAL A 396 -16.71 -54.55 28.22
C VAL A 396 -17.70 -53.48 27.76
N GLU A 397 -17.35 -52.20 27.91
CA GLU A 397 -18.16 -51.10 27.39
C GLU A 397 -17.80 -50.81 25.93
N ILE A 398 -18.82 -50.81 25.06
CA ILE A 398 -18.69 -50.60 23.61
C ILE A 398 -19.78 -49.65 23.11
N LEU A 399 -19.58 -49.08 21.92
CA LEU A 399 -20.65 -48.43 21.18
C LEU A 399 -21.45 -49.45 20.35
N ALA A 400 -22.78 -49.46 20.49
CA ALA A 400 -23.69 -50.38 19.78
C ALA A 400 -25.08 -49.73 19.54
N PRO A 401 -25.93 -50.24 18.62
CA PRO A 401 -27.26 -49.66 18.35
C PRO A 401 -28.32 -50.07 19.40
N SER A 402 -28.37 -49.38 20.55
CA SER A 402 -29.23 -49.77 21.67
C SER A 402 -29.70 -48.61 22.57
N GLY A 403 -30.91 -48.09 22.32
CA GLY A 403 -31.59 -47.17 23.24
C GLY A 403 -33.09 -47.10 22.97
N ASP A 404 -33.82 -46.31 23.77
CA ASP A 404 -35.14 -45.81 23.38
C ASP A 404 -34.92 -44.79 22.25
N PHE A 405 -35.40 -45.09 21.04
CA PHE A 405 -35.38 -44.15 19.90
C PHE A 405 -36.75 -44.13 19.22
N THR A 406 -37.17 -42.93 18.77
CA THR A 406 -38.34 -42.74 17.92
C THR A 406 -37.89 -42.50 16.48
N LEU A 407 -38.72 -42.85 15.49
CA LEU A 407 -38.33 -42.78 14.08
C LEU A 407 -38.17 -41.32 13.63
N PRO A 408 -37.03 -40.92 13.02
CA PRO A 408 -36.88 -39.58 12.46
C PRO A 408 -37.82 -39.32 11.28
N VAL A 409 -37.95 -38.05 10.90
CA VAL A 409 -38.62 -37.68 9.66
C VAL A 409 -37.85 -38.23 8.46
N THR A 410 -38.56 -38.50 7.37
CA THR A 410 -38.02 -39.14 6.17
C THR A 410 -38.30 -38.31 4.93
N GLY A 411 -37.39 -38.36 3.95
CA GLY A 411 -37.51 -37.54 2.75
C GLY A 411 -37.55 -36.05 3.05
N LEU A 412 -36.78 -35.59 4.05
CA LEU A 412 -36.55 -34.17 4.25
C LEU A 412 -35.88 -33.60 3.01
N THR A 413 -36.39 -32.47 2.56
CA THR A 413 -35.89 -31.68 1.45
C THR A 413 -35.87 -30.22 1.89
N CYS A 414 -34.83 -29.51 1.48
CA CYS A 414 -34.60 -28.10 1.71
C CYS A 414 -34.32 -27.48 0.33
N VAL A 415 -35.09 -26.45 -0.05
CA VAL A 415 -35.06 -25.87 -1.39
C VAL A 415 -35.09 -24.35 -1.28
N GLN A 416 -34.11 -23.68 -1.86
CA GLN A 416 -34.09 -22.22 -1.92
C GLN A 416 -35.15 -21.71 -2.92
N ASN A 417 -35.88 -20.69 -2.50
CA ASN A 417 -36.98 -20.06 -3.22
C ASN A 417 -36.86 -18.54 -3.01
N GLY A 418 -36.11 -17.88 -3.90
CA GLY A 418 -35.65 -16.51 -3.70
C GLY A 418 -34.77 -16.38 -2.45
N GLU A 419 -35.19 -15.55 -1.51
CA GLU A 419 -34.49 -15.25 -0.24
C GLU A 419 -34.96 -16.13 0.93
N THR A 420 -35.69 -17.22 0.65
CA THR A 420 -36.22 -18.14 1.66
C THR A 420 -35.84 -19.59 1.37
N VAL A 421 -35.77 -20.44 2.41
CA VAL A 421 -35.59 -21.89 2.26
C VAL A 421 -36.88 -22.60 2.66
N ASP A 422 -37.48 -23.31 1.69
CA ASP A 422 -38.63 -24.18 1.90
C ASP A 422 -38.16 -25.57 2.34
N LEU A 423 -38.53 -25.98 3.56
CA LEU A 423 -38.34 -27.32 4.10
C LEU A 423 -39.62 -28.14 3.94
N ALA A 424 -39.51 -29.39 3.48
CA ALA A 424 -40.63 -30.34 3.42
C ALA A 424 -40.17 -31.78 3.73
N TRP A 425 -40.97 -32.53 4.49
CA TRP A 425 -40.64 -33.88 4.95
C TRP A 425 -41.87 -34.78 5.18
N THR A 426 -41.64 -36.07 5.40
CA THR A 426 -42.68 -37.05 5.79
C THR A 426 -42.41 -37.61 7.20
N ASN A 427 -43.39 -37.52 8.10
CA ASN A 427 -43.24 -38.01 9.48
C ASN A 427 -43.16 -39.54 9.52
N GLY A 428 -42.15 -40.08 10.20
CA GLY A 428 -41.94 -41.52 10.36
C GLY A 428 -42.96 -42.18 11.30
N GLU A 429 -43.43 -41.44 12.31
CA GLU A 429 -44.52 -41.86 13.20
C GLU A 429 -45.37 -40.66 13.71
N THR A 430 -46.06 -40.81 14.84
CA THR A 430 -46.88 -39.75 15.44
C THR A 430 -46.14 -39.10 16.60
N TYR A 431 -45.69 -37.87 16.39
CA TYR A 431 -44.90 -37.11 17.37
C TYR A 431 -45.77 -36.19 18.23
N ASP A 432 -45.24 -35.77 19.39
CA ASP A 432 -45.82 -34.69 20.19
C ASP A 432 -45.37 -33.33 19.64
N SER A 433 -44.08 -33.18 19.32
CA SER A 433 -43.46 -31.97 18.77
C SER A 433 -42.37 -32.28 17.74
N ILE A 434 -42.06 -31.28 16.91
CA ILE A 434 -40.91 -31.28 15.98
C ILE A 434 -40.13 -30.00 16.21
N GLU A 435 -38.85 -30.10 16.54
CA GLU A 435 -37.91 -28.96 16.55
C GLU A 435 -37.27 -28.80 15.17
N ILE A 436 -37.14 -27.55 14.72
CA ILE A 436 -36.40 -27.19 13.52
C ILE A 436 -35.15 -26.45 13.95
N THR A 437 -33.98 -26.90 13.50
CA THR A 437 -32.70 -26.22 13.73
C THR A 437 -32.10 -25.74 12.41
N ARG A 438 -31.18 -24.78 12.50
CA ARG A 438 -30.24 -24.42 11.43
C ARG A 438 -28.87 -24.26 12.06
N ASP A 439 -27.87 -24.95 11.52
CA ASP A 439 -26.50 -24.97 12.03
C ASP A 439 -26.42 -25.37 13.51
N GLY A 440 -27.28 -26.33 13.91
CA GLY A 440 -27.46 -26.80 15.29
C GLY A 440 -28.19 -25.82 16.23
N THR A 441 -28.59 -24.64 15.76
CA THR A 441 -29.33 -23.64 16.55
C THR A 441 -30.85 -23.79 16.33
N PRO A 442 -31.68 -23.99 17.37
CA PRO A 442 -33.13 -24.07 17.21
C PRO A 442 -33.75 -22.78 16.67
N LEU A 443 -34.45 -22.88 15.54
CA LEU A 443 -35.24 -21.80 14.95
C LEU A 443 -36.66 -21.76 15.53
N THR A 444 -37.31 -22.92 15.67
CA THR A 444 -38.69 -23.02 16.14
C THR A 444 -39.07 -24.44 16.59
N THR A 445 -40.16 -24.56 17.35
CA THR A 445 -40.79 -25.84 17.67
C THR A 445 -42.21 -25.87 17.11
N LEU A 446 -42.48 -26.83 16.25
CA LEU A 446 -43.75 -27.10 15.59
C LEU A 446 -44.52 -28.22 16.31
N ALA A 447 -45.84 -28.30 16.07
CA ALA A 447 -46.63 -29.45 16.50
C ALA A 447 -46.20 -30.72 15.75
N GLY A 448 -46.24 -31.89 16.42
CA GLY A 448 -45.78 -33.17 15.86
C GLY A 448 -46.53 -33.71 14.62
N SER A 449 -47.53 -32.98 14.12
CA SER A 449 -48.20 -33.24 12.84
C SER A 449 -47.72 -32.35 11.68
N ALA A 450 -46.69 -31.51 11.89
CA ALA A 450 -46.10 -30.68 10.83
C ALA A 450 -45.29 -31.52 9.84
N THR A 451 -45.25 -31.07 8.58
CA THR A 451 -44.57 -31.73 7.44
C THR A 451 -43.81 -30.73 6.55
N SER A 452 -43.70 -29.47 6.98
CA SER A 452 -43.08 -28.37 6.23
C SER A 452 -42.77 -27.17 7.11
N TYR A 453 -41.75 -26.41 6.76
CA TYR A 453 -41.38 -25.11 7.35
C TYR A 453 -40.83 -24.19 6.25
N ASN A 454 -40.93 -22.88 6.41
CA ASN A 454 -40.29 -21.90 5.53
C ASN A 454 -39.42 -21.00 6.40
N ASP A 455 -38.13 -20.96 6.12
CA ASP A 455 -37.18 -20.07 6.78
C ASP A 455 -36.96 -18.84 5.90
N SER A 456 -37.36 -17.67 6.42
CA SER A 456 -37.20 -16.36 5.78
C SER A 456 -36.07 -15.52 6.38
N LEU A 457 -35.22 -16.13 7.22
CA LEU A 457 -34.04 -15.54 7.85
C LEU A 457 -32.77 -16.34 7.52
N ALA A 458 -32.78 -17.10 6.43
CA ALA A 458 -31.61 -17.76 5.87
C ALA A 458 -30.62 -16.70 5.33
N LEU A 459 -29.33 -16.90 5.58
CA LEU A 459 -28.26 -16.10 4.99
C LEU A 459 -27.62 -16.88 3.83
N PRO A 460 -26.76 -16.27 3.01
CA PRO A 460 -26.00 -16.98 2.00
C PRO A 460 -25.01 -17.98 2.62
N GLY A 461 -24.63 -18.99 1.84
CA GLY A 461 -23.63 -20.00 2.19
C GLY A 461 -24.22 -21.34 2.65
N LEU A 462 -23.33 -22.26 3.02
CA LEU A 462 -23.68 -23.63 3.40
C LEU A 462 -24.38 -23.68 4.78
N HIS A 463 -25.66 -24.03 4.76
CA HIS A 463 -26.48 -24.22 5.94
C HIS A 463 -26.90 -25.69 6.11
N THR A 464 -26.81 -26.21 7.34
CA THR A 464 -27.35 -27.52 7.70
C THR A 464 -28.67 -27.33 8.46
N TYR A 465 -29.79 -27.61 7.80
CA TYR A 465 -31.09 -27.64 8.46
C TYR A 465 -31.32 -28.97 9.16
N GLY A 466 -31.79 -28.91 10.40
CA GLY A 466 -32.13 -30.07 11.20
C GLY A 466 -33.63 -30.16 11.48
N VAL A 467 -34.19 -31.37 11.43
CA VAL A 467 -35.57 -31.66 11.85
C VAL A 467 -35.57 -32.81 12.86
N ASN A 468 -35.70 -32.48 14.15
CA ASN A 468 -35.67 -33.41 15.26
C ASN A 468 -37.07 -33.56 15.88
N ALA A 469 -37.68 -34.73 15.73
CA ALA A 469 -39.01 -35.01 16.29
C ALA A 469 -38.91 -35.54 17.72
N THR A 470 -40.02 -35.53 18.48
CA THR A 470 -40.04 -36.04 19.87
C THR A 470 -41.33 -36.77 20.20
N VAL A 471 -41.21 -37.90 20.90
CA VAL A 471 -42.31 -38.66 21.51
C VAL A 471 -42.05 -38.75 23.01
N GLY A 472 -42.96 -38.16 23.82
CA GLY A 472 -42.84 -38.09 25.28
C GLY A 472 -41.62 -37.28 25.75
N THR A 473 -40.48 -37.96 25.94
CA THR A 473 -39.18 -37.34 26.29
C THR A 473 -38.04 -37.85 25.40
N THR A 474 -38.34 -38.65 24.38
CA THR A 474 -37.35 -39.29 23.50
C THR A 474 -37.30 -38.53 22.18
N PRO A 475 -36.17 -37.92 21.81
CA PRO A 475 -35.98 -37.33 20.48
C PRO A 475 -35.75 -38.40 19.42
N SER A 476 -35.99 -38.08 18.14
CA SER A 476 -35.76 -39.00 17.02
C SER A 476 -34.31 -39.08 16.56
N GLY A 477 -33.47 -38.18 17.05
CA GLY A 477 -32.30 -37.74 16.31
C GLY A 477 -32.71 -36.70 15.26
N ASP A 478 -31.78 -35.81 14.97
CA ASP A 478 -31.96 -34.74 13.99
C ASP A 478 -31.84 -35.31 12.58
N ALA A 479 -32.84 -35.06 11.72
CA ALA A 479 -32.76 -35.40 10.30
C ALA A 479 -32.13 -34.21 9.54
N PRO A 480 -30.92 -34.33 8.98
CA PRO A 480 -30.25 -33.21 8.33
C PRO A 480 -30.72 -33.01 6.89
N CYS A 481 -30.66 -31.77 6.43
CA CYS A 481 -30.68 -31.38 5.02
C CYS A 481 -29.71 -30.22 4.81
N GLU A 482 -28.65 -30.48 4.05
CA GLU A 482 -27.67 -29.47 3.66
C GLU A 482 -28.15 -28.72 2.42
N ILE A 483 -28.04 -27.39 2.45
CA ILE A 483 -28.25 -26.53 1.30
C ILE A 483 -27.20 -25.42 1.32
N ASP A 484 -26.53 -25.26 0.18
CA ASP A 484 -25.76 -24.06 -0.10
C ASP A 484 -26.73 -22.98 -0.58
N VAL A 485 -27.01 -21.99 0.27
CA VAL A 485 -27.96 -20.92 -0.01
C VAL A 485 -27.24 -19.87 -0.86
N ALA A 486 -27.57 -19.82 -2.15
CA ALA A 486 -26.97 -18.85 -3.04
C ALA A 486 -27.36 -17.42 -2.61
N PRO A 487 -26.46 -16.42 -2.72
CA PRO A 487 -26.80 -15.04 -2.44
C PRO A 487 -27.93 -14.56 -3.36
N SER A 488 -28.78 -13.70 -2.83
CA SER A 488 -29.98 -13.17 -3.49
C SER A 488 -29.68 -12.39 -4.78
N LEU A 489 -28.46 -11.85 -4.88
CA LEU A 489 -27.85 -11.20 -6.02
C LEU A 489 -26.46 -11.80 -6.25
N THR A 490 -25.95 -11.72 -7.48
CA THR A 490 -24.54 -11.94 -7.81
C THR A 490 -24.01 -10.70 -8.50
N ILE A 491 -22.97 -10.08 -7.93
CA ILE A 491 -22.26 -8.95 -8.52
C ILE A 491 -21.02 -9.51 -9.24
N ALA A 492 -20.69 -8.97 -10.42
CA ALA A 492 -19.48 -9.34 -11.16
C ALA A 492 -18.93 -8.15 -11.96
N VAL A 493 -17.60 -8.08 -12.09
CA VAL A 493 -16.88 -7.14 -12.96
C VAL A 493 -16.44 -7.91 -14.22
N PRO A 494 -17.11 -7.77 -15.39
CA PRO A 494 -16.97 -8.75 -16.48
C PRO A 494 -15.60 -8.80 -17.18
N ASN A 495 -14.73 -7.81 -16.94
CA ASN A 495 -13.39 -7.74 -17.52
C ASN A 495 -12.28 -8.19 -16.54
N GLY A 496 -12.63 -8.66 -15.35
CA GLY A 496 -11.72 -8.84 -14.22
C GLY A 496 -11.59 -7.57 -13.38
N ASP A 497 -10.93 -7.70 -12.23
CA ASP A 497 -10.76 -6.61 -11.27
C ASP A 497 -9.71 -5.60 -11.77
N PRO A 498 -10.03 -4.31 -11.88
CA PRO A 498 -9.01 -3.28 -12.10
C PRO A 498 -8.09 -3.17 -10.88
N THR A 499 -6.78 -3.06 -11.15
CA THR A 499 -5.70 -3.00 -10.16
C THR A 499 -4.93 -1.69 -10.17
N VAL A 500 -4.88 -0.99 -11.30
CA VAL A 500 -4.30 0.34 -11.47
C VAL A 500 -5.43 1.29 -11.84
N PHE A 501 -5.43 2.48 -11.23
CA PHE A 501 -6.50 3.47 -11.34
C PHE A 501 -5.92 4.86 -11.53
N ASN A 502 -6.52 5.64 -12.43
CA ASN A 502 -6.11 7.02 -12.69
C ASN A 502 -6.30 7.89 -11.43
N PRO A 503 -5.27 8.63 -10.95
CA PRO A 503 -5.37 9.50 -9.77
C PRO A 503 -6.45 10.58 -9.84
N LEU A 504 -6.80 11.05 -11.06
CA LEU A 504 -7.90 11.99 -11.31
C LEU A 504 -9.29 11.35 -11.18
N GLY A 505 -9.37 10.03 -11.00
CA GLY A 505 -10.62 9.29 -11.00
C GLY A 505 -11.35 9.36 -12.34
N GLY A 506 -12.69 9.33 -12.28
CA GLY A 506 -13.57 9.42 -13.45
C GLY A 506 -13.58 8.17 -14.34
N GLU A 507 -12.68 7.21 -14.12
CA GLU A 507 -12.61 5.95 -14.85
C GLU A 507 -13.87 5.09 -14.66
N ILE A 508 -14.34 4.52 -15.77
CA ILE A 508 -15.60 3.80 -15.83
C ILE A 508 -15.36 2.32 -16.07
N PHE A 509 -15.77 1.49 -15.12
CA PHE A 509 -15.70 0.03 -15.22
C PHE A 509 -17.11 -0.59 -15.20
N ALA A 510 -17.34 -1.58 -16.07
CA ALA A 510 -18.62 -2.24 -16.17
C ALA A 510 -18.86 -3.22 -15.00
N VAL A 511 -20.07 -3.19 -14.45
CA VAL A 511 -20.55 -4.07 -13.39
C VAL A 511 -21.86 -4.71 -13.84
N THR A 512 -22.02 -6.02 -13.61
CA THR A 512 -23.28 -6.73 -13.81
C THR A 512 -23.81 -7.23 -12.46
N ILE A 513 -25.06 -6.89 -12.13
CA ILE A 513 -25.74 -7.34 -10.91
C ILE A 513 -26.91 -8.23 -11.31
N THR A 514 -26.74 -9.54 -11.14
CA THR A 514 -27.72 -10.56 -11.53
C THR A 514 -28.52 -11.03 -10.32
N PRO A 515 -29.84 -10.79 -10.23
CA PRO A 515 -30.66 -11.34 -9.17
C PRO A 515 -30.89 -12.84 -9.35
N LEU A 516 -30.92 -13.58 -8.24
CA LEU A 516 -31.34 -14.97 -8.19
C LEU A 516 -32.82 -15.11 -8.61
N ALA A 517 -33.20 -16.26 -9.16
CA ALA A 517 -34.58 -16.52 -9.58
C ALA A 517 -35.57 -16.45 -8.40
N GLY A 518 -36.38 -15.39 -8.37
CA GLY A 518 -37.32 -15.08 -7.27
C GLY A 518 -36.97 -13.80 -6.52
N SER A 519 -35.74 -13.30 -6.67
CA SER A 519 -35.21 -12.07 -6.06
C SER A 519 -35.21 -10.90 -7.07
N ALA A 520 -34.94 -9.69 -6.59
CA ALA A 520 -34.70 -8.49 -7.40
C ALA A 520 -33.77 -7.52 -6.67
N VAL A 521 -33.09 -6.64 -7.40
CA VAL A 521 -32.26 -5.56 -6.82
C VAL A 521 -33.15 -4.44 -6.26
N ALA A 522 -32.83 -3.95 -5.07
CA ALA A 522 -33.45 -2.75 -4.49
C ALA A 522 -32.79 -1.49 -5.08
N ALA A 523 -33.39 -0.92 -6.12
CA ALA A 523 -32.83 0.22 -6.84
C ALA A 523 -32.55 1.44 -5.92
N GLY A 524 -31.34 1.98 -6.02
CA GLY A 524 -30.80 3.03 -5.15
C GLY A 524 -29.96 2.51 -3.98
N THR A 525 -29.59 1.22 -3.97
CA THR A 525 -28.68 0.61 -2.97
C THR A 525 -27.33 0.19 -3.56
N GLU A 526 -27.25 0.15 -4.89
CA GLU A 526 -26.08 -0.20 -5.69
C GLU A 526 -25.00 0.90 -5.54
N SER A 527 -23.89 0.58 -4.89
CA SER A 527 -22.79 1.52 -4.63
C SER A 527 -21.40 0.90 -4.72
N LEU A 528 -20.46 1.64 -5.28
CA LEU A 528 -19.03 1.45 -5.06
C LEU A 528 -18.65 1.99 -3.68
N ARG A 529 -17.69 1.33 -3.04
CA ARG A 529 -17.04 1.71 -1.79
C ARG A 529 -15.55 1.74 -2.03
N VAL A 530 -14.91 2.80 -1.55
CA VAL A 530 -13.46 3.01 -1.65
C VAL A 530 -12.96 3.31 -0.25
N GLU A 531 -11.96 2.56 0.20
CA GLU A 531 -11.33 2.66 1.51
C GLU A 531 -9.88 3.12 1.33
N THR A 532 -9.64 4.38 1.68
CA THR A 532 -8.32 5.02 1.66
C THR A 532 -7.79 5.21 3.08
N SER A 533 -6.63 5.85 3.23
CA SER A 533 -6.09 6.31 4.51
C SER A 533 -7.07 7.19 5.31
N ALA A 534 -7.98 7.90 4.63
CA ALA A 534 -9.03 8.73 5.21
C ALA A 534 -10.31 7.94 5.61
N GLY A 535 -10.40 6.65 5.27
CA GLY A 535 -11.52 5.76 5.57
C GLY A 535 -12.47 5.49 4.40
N THR A 536 -13.55 4.75 4.67
CA THR A 536 -14.48 4.24 3.64
C THR A 536 -15.48 5.29 3.14
N GLN A 537 -15.39 5.66 1.85
CA GLN A 537 -16.37 6.50 1.15
C GLN A 537 -17.33 5.67 0.28
N ALA A 538 -18.38 6.29 -0.28
CA ALA A 538 -19.45 5.59 -0.99
C ALA A 538 -20.02 6.37 -2.18
N TYR A 539 -20.04 5.74 -3.36
CA TYR A 539 -20.43 6.35 -4.63
C TYR A 539 -21.52 5.49 -5.29
N PRO A 540 -22.64 6.07 -5.79
CA PRO A 540 -23.73 5.30 -6.39
C PRO A 540 -23.33 4.75 -7.77
N LEU A 541 -23.75 3.52 -8.10
CA LEU A 541 -23.53 2.95 -9.43
C LEU A 541 -24.50 3.54 -10.46
N ILE A 542 -24.02 3.78 -11.68
CA ILE A 542 -24.81 4.38 -12.76
C ILE A 542 -25.43 3.26 -13.59
N SER A 543 -26.75 3.05 -13.51
CA SER A 543 -27.38 1.97 -14.30
C SER A 543 -27.40 2.27 -15.80
N THR A 544 -26.70 1.44 -16.59
CA THR A 544 -26.72 1.48 -18.07
C THR A 544 -27.87 0.66 -18.66
N GLY A 545 -28.51 -0.19 -17.86
CA GLY A 545 -29.83 -0.76 -18.12
C GLY A 545 -29.88 -2.28 -18.07
N GLY A 546 -31.06 -2.81 -17.74
CA GLY A 546 -31.26 -4.25 -17.55
C GLY A 546 -30.65 -4.73 -16.24
N LEU A 547 -29.48 -5.39 -16.33
CA LEU A 547 -28.69 -5.87 -15.18
C LEU A 547 -27.31 -5.18 -15.10
N ASN A 548 -27.06 -4.19 -15.97
CA ASN A 548 -25.76 -3.57 -16.14
C ASN A 548 -25.72 -2.18 -15.50
N TYR A 549 -24.56 -1.89 -14.93
CA TYR A 549 -24.22 -0.69 -14.20
C TYR A 549 -22.77 -0.32 -14.51
N ASP A 550 -22.45 0.95 -14.37
CA ASP A 550 -21.11 1.48 -14.45
C ASP A 550 -20.67 1.90 -13.03
N MET A 551 -19.50 1.43 -12.59
CA MET A 551 -18.81 1.98 -11.42
C MET A 551 -17.82 3.05 -11.88
N VAL A 552 -17.82 4.19 -11.18
CA VAL A 552 -16.95 5.33 -11.47
C VAL A 552 -16.08 5.58 -10.25
N PHE A 553 -14.76 5.59 -10.42
CA PHE A 553 -13.84 5.84 -9.30
C PHE A 553 -13.71 7.34 -8.99
N PRO A 554 -13.57 7.72 -7.71
CA PRO A 554 -13.21 9.08 -7.33
C PRO A 554 -11.73 9.36 -7.63
N PRO A 555 -11.29 10.63 -7.57
CA PRO A 555 -9.87 10.95 -7.43
C PRO A 555 -9.29 10.31 -6.16
N ILE A 556 -8.05 9.84 -6.24
CA ILE A 556 -7.30 9.19 -5.14
C ILE A 556 -5.83 9.64 -5.28
N PRO A 557 -5.14 10.11 -4.23
CA PRO A 557 -3.77 10.62 -4.35
C PRO A 557 -2.82 9.60 -4.99
N CYS A 558 -1.96 10.04 -5.90
CA CYS A 558 -1.08 9.12 -6.62
C CYS A 558 -0.09 8.43 -5.67
N GLY A 559 0.20 7.16 -5.93
CA GLY A 559 0.99 6.30 -5.04
C GLY A 559 0.20 5.67 -3.89
N GLU A 560 -1.02 6.12 -3.55
CA GLU A 560 -1.83 5.41 -2.55
C GLU A 560 -2.27 4.02 -3.07
N THR A 561 -2.03 3.01 -2.23
CA THR A 561 -2.71 1.71 -2.34
C THR A 561 -3.98 1.75 -1.50
N PHE A 562 -5.10 1.32 -2.07
CA PHE A 562 -6.42 1.46 -1.47
C PHE A 562 -7.27 0.19 -1.63
N GLY A 563 -8.23 0.00 -0.72
CA GLY A 563 -9.23 -1.05 -0.83
C GLY A 563 -10.47 -0.55 -1.58
N TRP A 564 -11.09 -1.39 -2.40
CA TRP A 564 -12.40 -1.09 -2.98
C TRP A 564 -13.31 -2.32 -2.98
N TYR A 565 -14.62 -2.08 -2.97
CA TYR A 565 -15.64 -3.11 -3.07
C TYR A 565 -16.98 -2.55 -3.54
N LEU A 566 -17.82 -3.40 -4.12
CA LEU A 566 -19.17 -3.08 -4.53
C LEU A 566 -20.17 -3.58 -3.48
N VAL A 567 -21.32 -2.91 -3.37
CA VAL A 567 -22.42 -3.24 -2.46
C VAL A 567 -23.75 -3.06 -3.18
N ALA A 568 -24.66 -4.01 -3.05
CA ALA A 568 -26.07 -3.87 -3.45
C ALA A 568 -26.99 -4.59 -2.47
N GLN A 569 -28.27 -4.21 -2.41
CA GLN A 569 -29.28 -4.91 -1.61
C GLN A 569 -30.36 -5.54 -2.49
N SER A 570 -30.91 -6.66 -2.03
CA SER A 570 -32.11 -7.26 -2.58
C SER A 570 -33.38 -6.51 -2.15
N THR A 571 -34.50 -6.76 -2.83
CA THR A 571 -35.82 -6.28 -2.39
C THR A 571 -36.33 -6.92 -1.09
N GLY A 572 -35.77 -8.06 -0.67
CA GLY A 572 -36.00 -8.63 0.67
C GLY A 572 -35.14 -8.01 1.78
N GLY A 573 -34.07 -7.29 1.43
CA GLY A 573 -33.20 -6.57 2.34
C GLY A 573 -31.86 -7.26 2.66
N GLN A 574 -31.56 -8.39 2.00
CA GLN A 574 -30.23 -8.99 2.06
C GLN A 574 -29.22 -8.07 1.36
N THR A 575 -28.06 -7.83 1.98
CA THR A 575 -26.95 -7.09 1.38
C THR A 575 -25.95 -8.08 0.78
N VAL A 576 -25.47 -7.80 -0.42
CA VAL A 576 -24.45 -8.58 -1.14
C VAL A 576 -23.29 -7.65 -1.52
N THR A 577 -22.07 -8.15 -1.44
CA THR A 577 -20.84 -7.40 -1.76
C THR A 577 -19.99 -8.10 -2.82
N TYR A 578 -19.05 -7.37 -3.41
CA TYR A 578 -18.01 -7.90 -4.28
C TYR A 578 -16.68 -7.18 -4.02
N PRO A 579 -15.58 -7.87 -3.67
CA PRO A 579 -15.49 -9.32 -3.40
C PRO A 579 -16.44 -9.79 -2.28
N GLU A 580 -16.62 -11.11 -2.17
CA GLU A 580 -17.44 -11.69 -1.09
C GLU A 580 -16.85 -11.36 0.29
N ASP A 581 -17.70 -11.22 1.31
CA ASP A 581 -17.38 -10.69 2.65
C ASP A 581 -16.73 -9.29 2.70
N ALA A 582 -16.72 -8.54 1.58
CA ALA A 582 -16.03 -7.25 1.56
C ALA A 582 -16.64 -6.19 2.51
N GLY A 583 -15.75 -5.41 3.13
CA GLY A 583 -16.08 -4.56 4.29
C GLY A 583 -15.85 -5.23 5.65
N ASN A 584 -15.42 -6.49 5.70
CA ASN A 584 -14.97 -7.20 6.91
C ASN A 584 -13.47 -7.57 6.86
N GLY A 585 -12.66 -6.72 6.21
CA GLY A 585 -11.21 -6.94 5.99
C GLY A 585 -10.86 -7.55 4.63
N THR A 586 -11.84 -8.04 3.88
CA THR A 586 -11.69 -8.42 2.46
C THR A 586 -11.96 -7.21 1.58
N PHE A 587 -11.11 -6.95 0.59
CA PHE A 587 -11.27 -5.88 -0.40
C PHE A 587 -10.60 -6.30 -1.71
N ALA A 588 -11.06 -5.76 -2.85
CA ALA A 588 -10.22 -5.72 -4.04
C ALA A 588 -9.21 -4.57 -3.86
N THR A 589 -7.97 -4.75 -4.33
CA THR A 589 -6.88 -3.79 -4.13
C THR A 589 -6.64 -2.96 -5.38
N GLY A 590 -6.54 -1.64 -5.23
CA GLY A 590 -6.06 -0.73 -6.26
C GLY A 590 -4.77 -0.02 -5.84
N VAL A 591 -3.96 0.36 -6.82
CA VAL A 591 -2.98 1.44 -6.70
C VAL A 591 -3.43 2.61 -7.56
N SER A 592 -3.34 3.82 -7.00
CA SER A 592 -3.58 5.06 -7.74
C SER A 592 -2.32 5.44 -8.51
N ALA A 593 -2.34 5.33 -9.84
CA ALA A 593 -1.20 5.61 -10.72
C ALA A 593 -1.63 5.80 -12.19
N PHE A 594 -0.84 6.54 -12.96
CA PHE A 594 -1.01 6.61 -14.42
C PHE A 594 -0.42 5.38 -15.13
N GLY A 595 0.50 4.68 -14.46
CA GLY A 595 1.08 3.42 -14.91
C GLY A 595 1.91 2.71 -13.82
N LEU A 596 2.54 1.60 -14.20
CA LEU A 596 3.56 0.92 -13.40
C LEU A 596 4.76 0.65 -14.30
N THR A 597 5.97 0.87 -13.79
CA THR A 597 7.22 0.63 -14.50
C THR A 597 7.93 -0.56 -13.85
N ASP A 598 8.26 -1.58 -14.63
CA ASP A 598 8.87 -2.85 -14.17
C ASP A 598 9.89 -3.36 -15.22
N GLU A 599 11.13 -3.62 -14.79
CA GLU A 599 12.07 -4.47 -15.53
C GLU A 599 12.53 -5.67 -14.66
N LEU A 600 11.73 -6.73 -14.65
CA LEU A 600 12.13 -8.07 -14.24
C LEU A 600 13.17 -8.67 -15.21
N THR A 601 14.31 -9.11 -14.68
CA THR A 601 15.30 -9.92 -15.41
C THR A 601 15.58 -11.26 -14.71
N ASP A 602 15.03 -12.32 -15.30
CA ASP A 602 15.20 -13.75 -14.99
C ASP A 602 16.51 -14.38 -15.52
N PHE A 603 17.35 -13.54 -16.15
CA PHE A 603 18.57 -13.90 -16.88
C PHE A 603 18.48 -15.03 -17.92
N GLU A 604 17.31 -15.57 -18.28
CA GLU A 604 17.15 -16.48 -19.41
C GLU A 604 17.55 -15.81 -20.73
N VAL A 605 17.32 -14.50 -20.82
CA VAL A 605 17.80 -13.61 -21.89
C VAL A 605 18.96 -12.73 -21.38
N ALA A 606 19.77 -12.18 -22.29
CA ALA A 606 20.90 -11.32 -21.95
C ALA A 606 20.47 -9.84 -21.83
N SER A 607 20.05 -9.42 -20.63
CA SER A 607 19.44 -8.11 -20.33
C SER A 607 20.44 -6.95 -20.15
N GLY A 608 21.48 -6.84 -20.99
CA GLY A 608 22.40 -5.69 -20.98
C GLY A 608 23.42 -5.59 -19.83
N TRP A 609 23.31 -6.43 -18.79
CA TRP A 609 24.28 -6.57 -17.69
C TRP A 609 25.73 -6.77 -18.18
N SER A 610 26.71 -6.21 -17.48
CA SER A 610 28.10 -6.12 -17.97
C SER A 610 29.18 -6.24 -16.89
N LEU A 611 30.39 -6.66 -17.29
CA LEU A 611 31.55 -6.76 -16.40
C LEU A 611 32.31 -5.42 -16.36
N GLY A 612 32.73 -5.01 -15.15
CA GLY A 612 33.41 -3.73 -14.95
C GLY A 612 34.53 -3.78 -13.91
N ALA A 613 35.06 -2.61 -13.55
CA ALA A 613 36.11 -2.49 -12.54
C ALA A 613 35.52 -2.38 -11.12
N PRO A 614 36.21 -2.88 -10.07
CA PRO A 614 37.47 -3.63 -10.12
C PRO A 614 37.32 -5.05 -10.70
N ALA A 615 38.28 -5.43 -11.54
CA ALA A 615 38.42 -6.75 -12.14
C ALA A 615 39.89 -7.17 -12.05
N THR A 616 40.28 -7.64 -10.86
CA THR A 616 41.66 -7.98 -10.49
C THR A 616 41.83 -9.46 -10.10
N ALA A 617 40.74 -10.18 -9.85
CA ALA A 617 40.75 -11.62 -9.61
C ALA A 617 41.31 -12.40 -10.82
N THR A 618 42.00 -13.53 -10.57
CA THR A 618 42.60 -14.35 -11.63
C THR A 618 41.73 -15.50 -12.13
N THR A 619 40.72 -15.88 -11.35
CA THR A 619 39.63 -16.84 -11.64
C THR A 619 38.35 -16.32 -10.98
N GLY A 620 37.23 -17.02 -11.10
CA GLY A 620 35.96 -16.61 -10.47
C GLY A 620 35.30 -15.38 -11.08
N VAL A 621 35.67 -15.02 -12.31
CA VAL A 621 35.06 -13.89 -13.00
C VAL A 621 33.59 -14.18 -13.29
N TRP A 622 32.72 -13.21 -13.03
CA TRP A 622 31.27 -13.33 -13.25
C TRP A 622 30.95 -13.77 -14.69
N GLU A 623 30.10 -14.79 -14.82
CA GLU A 623 29.55 -15.25 -16.09
C GLU A 623 28.07 -15.64 -15.95
N ARG A 624 27.36 -15.68 -17.09
CA ARG A 624 25.91 -15.95 -17.14
C ARG A 624 25.62 -17.26 -17.86
N GLY A 625 24.92 -18.17 -17.20
CA GLY A 625 24.57 -19.47 -17.75
C GLY A 625 23.98 -20.41 -16.68
N VAL A 626 23.93 -21.70 -16.99
CA VAL A 626 23.44 -22.73 -16.05
C VAL A 626 24.54 -23.09 -15.04
N PRO A 627 24.35 -22.86 -13.73
CA PRO A 627 25.37 -23.14 -12.71
C PRO A 627 25.47 -24.64 -12.43
N ILE A 628 26.68 -25.15 -12.16
CA ILE A 628 26.92 -26.56 -11.81
C ILE A 628 27.23 -26.67 -10.32
N GLY A 629 26.31 -27.28 -9.57
CA GLY A 629 26.32 -27.29 -8.12
C GLY A 629 27.57 -27.87 -7.47
N THR A 630 28.17 -27.09 -6.58
CA THR A 630 29.28 -27.53 -5.70
C THR A 630 28.84 -27.45 -4.24
N ALA A 631 29.77 -27.42 -3.29
CA ALA A 631 29.46 -27.08 -1.89
C ALA A 631 29.57 -25.57 -1.60
N ALA A 632 29.85 -24.76 -2.64
CA ALA A 632 30.01 -23.31 -2.55
C ALA A 632 29.19 -22.56 -3.62
N GLN A 633 29.07 -23.07 -4.84
CA GLN A 633 28.27 -22.53 -5.96
C GLN A 633 26.84 -23.13 -5.96
N PRO A 634 25.78 -22.38 -6.33
CA PRO A 634 24.44 -22.94 -6.56
C PRO A 634 24.43 -24.03 -7.63
N GLY A 635 23.41 -24.90 -7.61
CA GLY A 635 23.29 -26.05 -8.51
C GLY A 635 22.17 -26.00 -9.54
N GLU A 636 21.29 -25.02 -9.42
CA GLU A 636 20.33 -24.54 -10.40
C GLU A 636 20.21 -23.01 -10.13
N ASP A 637 19.44 -22.30 -10.94
CA ASP A 637 19.01 -20.91 -10.71
C ASP A 637 18.01 -20.78 -9.54
N HIS A 638 17.37 -19.62 -9.39
CA HIS A 638 16.25 -19.38 -8.47
C HIS A 638 14.91 -19.34 -9.22
N SER A 639 14.91 -18.79 -10.43
CA SER A 639 13.74 -18.62 -11.30
C SER A 639 12.83 -19.86 -11.39
N PRO A 640 11.51 -19.76 -11.10
CA PRO A 640 10.59 -20.91 -11.14
C PRO A 640 10.44 -21.57 -12.53
N VAL A 641 10.83 -20.88 -13.61
CA VAL A 641 10.85 -21.36 -15.00
C VAL A 641 12.11 -20.81 -15.68
N GLY A 642 13.27 -21.34 -15.34
CA GLY A 642 14.54 -20.95 -15.95
C GLY A 642 15.58 -22.08 -15.96
N SER A 643 16.83 -21.68 -16.16
CA SER A 643 18.04 -22.41 -15.79
C SER A 643 19.29 -21.51 -15.69
N ASN A 644 19.23 -20.25 -16.13
CA ASN A 644 20.39 -19.36 -16.27
C ASN A 644 20.39 -18.24 -15.21
N CYS A 645 21.46 -18.13 -14.43
CA CYS A 645 21.71 -16.98 -13.56
C CYS A 645 23.10 -16.38 -13.83
N TRP A 646 23.46 -15.30 -13.13
CA TRP A 646 24.85 -14.84 -13.05
C TRP A 646 25.57 -15.49 -11.88
N PHE A 647 26.79 -16.00 -12.07
CA PHE A 647 27.61 -16.57 -10.99
C PHE A 647 29.12 -16.41 -11.24
N THR A 648 29.93 -16.59 -10.20
CA THR A 648 31.39 -16.35 -10.20
C THR A 648 32.22 -17.49 -10.80
N GLY A 649 32.00 -17.84 -12.06
CA GLY A 649 32.92 -18.67 -12.85
C GLY A 649 32.83 -20.19 -12.63
N GLN A 650 32.62 -20.95 -13.71
CA GLN A 650 32.28 -22.37 -13.59
C GLN A 650 33.49 -23.29 -13.37
N GLY A 651 33.48 -24.08 -12.29
CA GLY A 651 34.33 -25.26 -12.11
C GLY A 651 33.86 -26.49 -12.93
N SER A 652 34.73 -27.48 -13.17
CA SER A 652 34.40 -28.64 -14.02
C SER A 652 33.42 -29.61 -13.34
N VAL A 653 32.61 -30.34 -14.14
CA VAL A 653 31.74 -31.42 -13.63
C VAL A 653 32.57 -32.51 -12.94
N GLY A 654 32.46 -32.59 -11.61
CA GLY A 654 33.25 -33.51 -10.78
C GLY A 654 34.67 -33.03 -10.47
N GLY A 655 34.91 -31.72 -10.58
CA GLY A 655 36.15 -31.03 -10.27
C GLY A 655 36.47 -30.88 -8.79
N THR A 656 37.40 -29.97 -8.47
CA THR A 656 37.68 -29.56 -7.08
C THR A 656 36.76 -28.41 -6.64
N LEU A 657 36.50 -28.31 -5.33
CA LEU A 657 35.56 -27.32 -4.79
C LEU A 657 35.99 -25.87 -5.07
N GLY A 658 37.30 -25.61 -5.02
CA GLY A 658 37.91 -24.48 -5.71
C GLY A 658 38.62 -25.00 -6.96
N GLU A 659 38.02 -24.77 -8.13
CA GLU A 659 38.65 -24.97 -9.45
C GLU A 659 38.61 -23.67 -10.28
N ASN A 660 37.61 -22.83 -10.03
CA ASN A 660 37.42 -21.54 -10.68
C ASN A 660 36.84 -20.50 -9.69
N ASP A 661 37.10 -20.65 -8.40
CA ASP A 661 36.72 -19.69 -7.34
C ASP A 661 37.46 -18.35 -7.50
N VAL A 662 36.97 -17.31 -6.83
CA VAL A 662 37.54 -15.95 -6.90
C VAL A 662 38.93 -15.91 -6.23
N ASP A 663 40.01 -16.10 -6.99
CA ASP A 663 41.40 -16.01 -6.50
C ASP A 663 41.97 -14.59 -6.63
N GLY A 664 42.60 -14.09 -5.55
CA GLY A 664 43.69 -13.12 -5.59
C GLY A 664 43.32 -11.68 -5.97
N GLY A 665 42.04 -11.32 -5.91
CA GLY A 665 41.55 -9.99 -6.22
C GLY A 665 40.02 -9.93 -6.25
N GLU A 666 39.50 -9.00 -7.04
CA GLU A 666 38.08 -8.64 -7.06
C GLU A 666 37.46 -8.87 -8.44
N THR A 667 36.17 -9.20 -8.46
CA THR A 667 35.35 -9.36 -9.67
C THR A 667 34.07 -8.56 -9.53
N THR A 668 33.70 -7.78 -10.56
CA THR A 668 32.55 -6.85 -10.50
C THR A 668 31.61 -6.99 -11.68
N LEU A 669 30.34 -7.20 -11.36
CA LEU A 669 29.19 -7.23 -12.28
C LEU A 669 28.36 -5.96 -12.11
N TYR A 670 27.91 -5.35 -13.20
CA TYR A 670 27.12 -4.11 -13.24
C TYR A 670 25.77 -4.36 -13.91
N THR A 671 24.71 -3.72 -13.40
CA THR A 671 23.40 -3.63 -14.05
C THR A 671 23.47 -2.76 -15.33
N PRO A 672 22.42 -2.74 -16.16
CA PRO A 672 22.12 -1.58 -16.99
C PRO A 672 22.07 -0.28 -16.18
N VAL A 673 22.15 0.86 -16.87
CA VAL A 673 21.78 2.15 -16.28
C VAL A 673 20.25 2.24 -16.32
N MET A 674 19.65 2.45 -15.16
CA MET A 674 18.21 2.59 -14.95
C MET A 674 17.87 4.07 -14.98
N ASP A 675 16.84 4.44 -15.74
CA ASP A 675 16.30 5.80 -15.74
C ASP A 675 15.18 5.88 -14.69
N LEU A 676 15.47 6.52 -13.56
CA LEU A 676 14.54 6.73 -12.45
C LEU A 676 14.24 8.23 -12.26
N LEU A 677 14.45 9.05 -13.30
CA LEU A 677 14.13 10.48 -13.25
C LEU A 677 12.62 10.70 -13.28
N GLY A 678 12.05 11.20 -12.18
CA GLY A 678 10.60 11.34 -12.00
C GLY A 678 9.92 10.10 -11.39
N ALA A 679 10.70 9.08 -11.01
CA ALA A 679 10.20 7.96 -10.23
C ALA A 679 9.77 8.42 -8.83
N SER A 680 8.69 7.85 -8.29
CA SER A 680 8.05 8.35 -7.06
C SER A 680 8.54 7.66 -5.80
N SER A 681 8.69 6.33 -5.83
CA SER A 681 9.23 5.53 -4.72
C SER A 681 9.83 4.21 -5.26
N PRO A 682 10.83 4.27 -6.16
CA PRO A 682 11.33 3.08 -6.83
C PRO A 682 11.97 2.09 -5.84
N VAL A 683 11.56 0.83 -5.94
CA VAL A 683 12.05 -0.29 -5.15
C VAL A 683 12.89 -1.20 -6.05
N ILE A 684 14.03 -1.65 -5.55
CA ILE A 684 14.83 -2.70 -6.19
C ILE A 684 14.79 -3.95 -5.32
N SER A 685 14.63 -5.11 -5.96
CA SER A 685 14.88 -6.40 -5.32
C SER A 685 15.73 -7.32 -6.19
N TYR A 686 16.46 -8.23 -5.54
CA TYR A 686 17.26 -9.24 -6.22
C TYR A 686 17.42 -10.49 -5.36
N TRP A 687 17.55 -11.66 -5.98
CA TRP A 687 18.00 -12.87 -5.30
C TRP A 687 19.51 -13.02 -5.44
N ARG A 688 20.16 -13.34 -4.33
CA ARG A 688 21.61 -13.52 -4.29
C ARG A 688 22.05 -14.77 -3.54
N TRP A 689 23.23 -15.25 -3.89
CA TRP A 689 23.94 -16.32 -3.23
C TRP A 689 25.35 -15.82 -2.89
N PHE A 690 25.86 -16.14 -1.70
CA PHE A 690 27.25 -15.89 -1.34
C PHE A 690 27.78 -16.97 -0.40
N SER A 691 28.91 -17.58 -0.75
CA SER A 691 29.62 -18.56 0.06
C SER A 691 31.09 -18.19 0.17
N ASN A 692 31.61 -18.16 1.40
CA ASN A 692 33.03 -18.00 1.72
C ASN A 692 33.49 -18.96 2.83
N ASN A 693 32.66 -19.97 3.14
CA ASN A 693 32.76 -20.80 4.35
C ASN A 693 33.71 -22.00 4.23
N SER A 694 34.49 -22.05 3.15
CA SER A 694 35.37 -23.15 2.76
C SER A 694 36.77 -22.64 2.40
N GLY A 695 37.73 -23.52 2.11
CA GLY A 695 39.09 -23.14 1.71
C GLY A 695 40.13 -23.14 2.83
N ALA A 696 41.17 -22.31 2.68
CA ALA A 696 42.34 -22.25 3.57
C ALA A 696 42.18 -21.28 4.74
N SER A 697 41.36 -20.23 4.60
CA SER A 697 40.99 -19.32 5.69
C SER A 697 39.48 -18.99 5.73
N PRO A 698 38.59 -20.01 5.87
CA PRO A 698 37.13 -19.84 5.79
C PRO A 698 36.58 -18.63 6.55
N GLY A 699 35.77 -17.82 5.87
CA GLY A 699 35.15 -16.62 6.44
C GLY A 699 36.12 -15.45 6.63
N ALA A 700 37.02 -15.22 5.66
CA ALA A 700 37.94 -14.07 5.65
C ALA A 700 37.60 -12.97 4.63
N ASP A 701 36.70 -13.24 3.68
CA ASP A 701 36.57 -12.50 2.42
C ASP A 701 35.12 -12.05 2.15
N ILE A 702 34.91 -11.06 1.29
CA ILE A 702 33.64 -10.30 1.25
C ILE A 702 32.95 -10.23 -0.12
N MET A 703 31.64 -9.93 -0.09
CA MET A 703 30.86 -9.46 -1.23
C MET A 703 30.19 -8.14 -0.85
N THR A 704 30.24 -7.15 -1.74
CA THR A 704 29.69 -5.81 -1.51
C THR A 704 28.81 -5.41 -2.70
N ILE A 705 27.57 -5.05 -2.40
CA ILE A 705 26.58 -4.55 -3.35
C ILE A 705 26.47 -3.04 -3.17
N GLN A 706 26.62 -2.29 -4.25
CA GLN A 706 26.62 -0.83 -4.24
C GLN A 706 25.71 -0.24 -5.32
N ILE A 707 25.24 0.98 -5.07
CA ILE A 707 24.42 1.77 -6.01
C ILE A 707 25.05 3.15 -6.22
N SER A 708 24.79 3.75 -7.36
CA SER A 708 25.27 5.09 -7.76
C SER A 708 24.18 5.82 -8.53
N ASP A 709 24.04 7.12 -8.29
CA ASP A 709 23.17 8.07 -8.98
C ASP A 709 23.88 8.87 -10.08
N ASP A 710 25.21 9.02 -9.99
CA ASP A 710 26.05 9.79 -10.94
C ASP A 710 27.11 8.97 -11.69
N LEU A 711 27.09 7.64 -11.53
CA LEU A 711 28.06 6.64 -12.03
C LEU A 711 29.50 6.74 -11.47
N THR A 712 29.78 7.69 -10.56
CA THR A 712 31.12 7.97 -10.03
C THR A 712 31.23 7.84 -8.50
N ASN A 713 30.21 8.26 -7.76
CA ASN A 713 30.07 8.09 -6.31
C ASN A 713 29.19 6.87 -6.03
N TRP A 714 29.58 6.03 -5.07
CA TRP A 714 28.94 4.72 -4.85
C TRP A 714 28.62 4.52 -3.37
N SER A 715 27.36 4.27 -3.07
CA SER A 715 26.82 3.96 -1.73
C SER A 715 26.77 2.44 -1.51
N ASP A 716 27.15 1.97 -0.33
CA ASP A 716 26.99 0.57 0.07
C ASP A 716 25.52 0.25 0.39
N VAL A 717 24.92 -0.66 -0.38
CA VAL A 717 23.57 -1.20 -0.10
C VAL A 717 23.66 -2.37 0.88
N GLU A 718 24.58 -3.31 0.60
CA GLU A 718 24.75 -4.52 1.40
C GLU A 718 26.22 -4.97 1.40
N ILE A 719 26.76 -5.33 2.57
CA ILE A 719 28.11 -5.90 2.74
C ILE A 719 27.98 -7.26 3.42
N LEU A 720 28.58 -8.28 2.82
CA LEU A 720 28.52 -9.67 3.24
C LEU A 720 29.90 -10.17 3.63
N GLY A 721 29.98 -10.87 4.75
CA GLY A 721 31.25 -11.32 5.31
C GLY A 721 31.97 -10.24 6.13
N PRO A 722 33.25 -10.45 6.49
CA PRO A 722 34.03 -11.67 6.19
C PRO A 722 33.44 -12.92 6.86
N GLY A 723 32.73 -12.78 7.99
CA GLY A 723 31.91 -13.86 8.55
C GLY A 723 30.62 -13.34 9.16
N GLY A 724 29.53 -14.09 9.00
CA GLY A 724 28.21 -13.71 9.50
C GLY A 724 27.14 -14.75 9.16
N PRO A 725 25.85 -14.43 9.34
CA PRO A 725 24.79 -15.13 8.60
C PRO A 725 24.96 -14.88 7.09
N ASN A 726 24.33 -15.72 6.26
CA ASN A 726 24.18 -15.48 4.82
C ASN A 726 25.50 -15.47 3.99
N THR A 727 26.58 -16.11 4.49
CA THR A 727 27.87 -16.29 3.78
C THR A 727 28.24 -17.77 3.55
N THR A 728 27.25 -18.65 3.54
CA THR A 728 27.42 -20.13 3.46
C THR A 728 26.76 -20.75 2.23
N GLY A 729 26.39 -19.94 1.24
CA GLY A 729 25.48 -20.30 0.17
C GLY A 729 24.01 -20.34 0.60
N GLY A 730 23.13 -20.62 -0.36
CA GLY A 730 21.68 -20.45 -0.29
C GLY A 730 21.22 -19.19 -1.03
N TRP A 731 20.13 -19.31 -1.79
CA TRP A 731 19.45 -18.18 -2.43
C TRP A 731 18.70 -17.35 -1.37
N ILE A 732 18.92 -16.04 -1.38
CA ILE A 732 18.39 -15.08 -0.39
C ILE A 732 17.98 -13.81 -1.12
N GLN A 733 16.72 -13.38 -0.96
CA GLN A 733 16.25 -12.11 -1.49
C GLN A 733 16.75 -10.93 -0.65
N HIS A 734 17.05 -9.82 -1.33
CA HIS A 734 17.21 -8.50 -0.72
C HIS A 734 16.27 -7.51 -1.44
N THR A 735 15.70 -6.56 -0.71
CA THR A 735 14.74 -5.56 -1.22
C THR A 735 14.96 -4.24 -0.49
N PHE A 736 15.02 -3.12 -1.22
CA PHE A 736 15.27 -1.79 -0.66
C PHE A 736 14.67 -0.68 -1.54
N ASN A 737 14.41 0.50 -0.96
CA ASN A 737 14.03 1.70 -1.70
C ASN A 737 15.30 2.41 -2.19
N VAL A 738 15.34 2.81 -3.47
CA VAL A 738 16.53 3.46 -4.06
C VAL A 738 16.88 4.77 -3.34
N ALA A 739 15.85 5.54 -2.94
CA ALA A 739 16.01 6.85 -2.30
C ALA A 739 16.71 6.80 -0.91
N ASP A 740 16.77 5.63 -0.27
CA ASP A 740 17.53 5.44 0.98
C ASP A 740 19.06 5.47 0.75
N PHE A 741 19.53 5.29 -0.49
CA PHE A 741 20.96 5.09 -0.83
C PHE A 741 21.48 5.97 -1.97
N ALA A 742 20.62 6.44 -2.88
CA ALA A 742 20.97 7.18 -4.09
C ALA A 742 19.88 8.20 -4.45
N LEU A 743 20.24 9.30 -5.12
CA LEU A 743 19.24 10.21 -5.68
C LEU A 743 18.56 9.58 -6.91
N LEU A 744 17.30 9.94 -7.14
CA LEU A 744 16.52 9.44 -8.28
C LEU A 744 16.89 10.24 -9.54
N THR A 745 17.66 9.62 -10.43
CA THR A 745 18.24 10.26 -11.63
C THR A 745 18.07 9.38 -12.87
N SER A 746 18.37 9.92 -14.04
CA SER A 746 18.46 9.15 -15.29
C SER A 746 19.77 8.38 -15.46
N THR A 747 20.55 8.25 -14.38
CA THR A 747 21.88 7.62 -14.36
C THR A 747 22.08 6.65 -13.20
N VAL A 748 21.00 6.08 -12.64
CA VAL A 748 21.12 5.14 -11.52
C VAL A 748 21.68 3.80 -12.01
N GLN A 749 22.69 3.26 -11.31
CA GLN A 749 23.29 1.95 -11.64
C GLN A 749 23.74 1.22 -10.38
N MET A 750 23.60 -0.12 -10.37
CA MET A 750 24.13 -0.97 -9.30
C MET A 750 25.33 -1.80 -9.75
N ARG A 751 26.15 -2.23 -8.78
CA ARG A 751 27.24 -3.19 -8.98
C ARG A 751 27.39 -4.17 -7.83
N PHE A 752 27.81 -5.38 -8.19
CA PHE A 752 28.01 -6.52 -7.30
C PHE A 752 29.50 -6.91 -7.35
N ILE A 753 30.24 -6.58 -6.28
CA ILE A 753 31.67 -6.81 -6.14
C ILE A 753 31.89 -8.04 -5.25
N VAL A 754 32.76 -8.96 -5.64
CA VAL A 754 33.23 -10.08 -4.81
C VAL A 754 34.75 -10.01 -4.71
N SER A 755 35.31 -10.08 -3.50
CA SER A 755 36.70 -9.71 -3.21
C SER A 755 37.43 -10.74 -2.34
N ASP A 756 38.36 -11.51 -2.94
CA ASP A 756 39.40 -12.25 -2.22
C ASP A 756 40.62 -11.34 -2.00
N LEU A 757 40.84 -10.98 -0.74
CA LEU A 757 41.90 -10.04 -0.34
C LEU A 757 42.82 -10.65 0.72
N GLY A 758 42.63 -11.93 1.05
CA GLY A 758 43.20 -12.57 2.22
C GLY A 758 44.10 -13.75 1.89
N ALA A 759 43.70 -14.92 2.36
CA ALA A 759 44.38 -16.18 2.15
C ALA A 759 43.35 -17.26 1.79
N GLY A 760 42.80 -17.14 0.58
CA GLY A 760 41.92 -18.12 -0.07
C GLY A 760 40.91 -18.78 0.85
N SER A 761 39.83 -18.08 1.19
CA SER A 761 38.54 -18.79 1.27
C SER A 761 38.20 -19.34 -0.11
N ILE A 762 37.46 -20.44 -0.22
CA ILE A 762 36.80 -20.79 -1.48
C ILE A 762 35.56 -19.90 -1.56
N ILE A 763 35.51 -19.04 -2.57
CA ILE A 763 34.55 -17.93 -2.67
C ILE A 763 33.72 -18.10 -3.93
N GLU A 764 32.40 -18.14 -3.74
CA GLU A 764 31.40 -18.30 -4.80
C GLU A 764 30.20 -17.39 -4.53
N ALA A 765 29.71 -16.70 -5.56
CA ALA A 765 28.53 -15.86 -5.52
C ALA A 765 27.63 -16.07 -6.75
N ALA A 766 26.35 -15.75 -6.62
CA ALA A 766 25.40 -15.70 -7.73
C ALA A 766 24.34 -14.61 -7.54
N ILE A 767 23.75 -14.14 -8.64
CA ILE A 767 22.63 -13.19 -8.70
C ILE A 767 21.59 -13.76 -9.66
N ASP A 768 20.32 -13.72 -9.26
CA ASP A 768 19.15 -14.11 -10.06
C ASP A 768 17.93 -13.23 -9.72
N ASP A 769 16.85 -13.31 -10.50
CA ASP A 769 15.55 -12.63 -10.26
C ASP A 769 15.72 -11.17 -9.79
N PHE A 770 16.38 -10.34 -10.62
CA PHE A 770 16.51 -8.90 -10.35
C PHE A 770 15.29 -8.15 -10.89
N VAL A 771 14.75 -7.22 -10.10
CA VAL A 771 13.60 -6.38 -10.42
C VAL A 771 13.91 -4.95 -9.96
N TYR A 772 13.55 -3.96 -10.78
CA TYR A 772 13.23 -2.62 -10.29
C TYR A 772 11.77 -2.28 -10.66
N GLU A 773 11.02 -1.78 -9.68
CA GLU A 773 9.60 -1.44 -9.78
C GLU A 773 9.35 0.01 -9.32
N ASP A 774 8.50 0.75 -10.03
CA ASP A 774 8.08 2.11 -9.66
C ASP A 774 6.62 2.41 -10.06
N VAL A 775 6.01 3.33 -9.31
CA VAL A 775 4.63 3.79 -9.52
C VAL A 775 4.65 5.10 -10.32
N ASP A 776 4.17 5.05 -11.56
CA ASP A 776 4.18 6.20 -12.46
C ASP A 776 3.09 7.21 -12.08
N CYS A 777 3.54 8.29 -11.45
CA CYS A 777 2.76 9.48 -11.13
C CYS A 777 3.00 10.66 -12.11
N SER A 778 3.81 10.48 -13.15
CA SER A 778 4.28 11.55 -14.05
C SER A 778 3.26 11.99 -15.11
N GLY A 779 2.05 11.41 -15.11
CA GLY A 779 1.03 11.59 -16.15
C GLY A 779 0.32 12.96 -16.19
N VAL A 780 0.62 13.85 -15.24
CA VAL A 780 0.04 15.20 -15.10
C VAL A 780 1.08 16.17 -14.55
N ALA A 781 0.82 17.47 -14.71
CA ALA A 781 1.57 18.49 -14.00
C ALA A 781 1.10 18.54 -12.53
N ASP A 782 2.07 18.57 -11.63
CA ASP A 782 1.98 18.84 -10.18
C ASP A 782 3.16 19.79 -9.89
N CYS A 783 2.94 21.06 -10.22
CA CYS A 783 3.97 22.08 -10.29
C CYS A 783 4.45 22.54 -8.91
N ASN A 784 3.56 22.52 -7.92
CA ASN A 784 3.86 22.81 -6.51
C ASN A 784 4.38 21.55 -5.77
N SER A 785 4.33 20.37 -6.42
CA SER A 785 4.82 19.07 -5.96
C SER A 785 4.18 18.62 -4.63
N ASN A 786 2.89 18.90 -4.46
CA ASN A 786 2.15 18.59 -3.23
C ASN A 786 1.46 17.22 -3.26
N GLY A 787 1.36 16.57 -4.42
CA GLY A 787 0.66 15.31 -4.65
C GLY A 787 -0.76 15.44 -5.21
N VAL A 788 -1.24 16.68 -5.41
CA VAL A 788 -2.48 17.04 -6.10
C VAL A 788 -2.12 17.67 -7.46
N PRO A 789 -2.68 17.18 -8.58
CA PRO A 789 -2.39 17.77 -9.89
C PRO A 789 -2.93 19.20 -10.04
N ASP A 790 -2.20 20.03 -10.79
CA ASP A 790 -2.48 21.46 -11.06
C ASP A 790 -3.97 21.78 -11.24
N ALA A 791 -4.62 21.09 -12.19
CA ALA A 791 -6.03 21.30 -12.53
C ALA A 791 -7.02 20.87 -11.44
N GLU A 792 -6.62 19.95 -10.55
CA GLU A 792 -7.42 19.47 -9.42
C GLU A 792 -7.27 20.42 -8.22
N ASP A 793 -6.09 21.01 -8.01
CA ASP A 793 -5.84 22.05 -7.00
C ASP A 793 -6.67 23.31 -7.29
N ILE A 794 -6.69 23.74 -8.56
CA ILE A 794 -7.52 24.84 -9.06
C ILE A 794 -9.02 24.51 -8.93
N ALA A 795 -9.44 23.30 -9.34
CA ALA A 795 -10.85 22.92 -9.32
C ALA A 795 -11.43 22.80 -7.89
N ASN A 796 -10.60 22.45 -6.91
CA ASN A 796 -10.99 22.39 -5.49
C ASN A 796 -10.78 23.72 -4.76
N GLY A 797 -10.05 24.67 -5.35
CA GLY A 797 -9.73 25.97 -4.74
C GLY A 797 -8.73 25.86 -3.58
N THR A 798 -7.81 24.89 -3.66
CA THR A 798 -6.66 24.76 -2.75
C THR A 798 -5.49 25.62 -3.22
N SER A 799 -5.32 25.76 -4.54
CA SER A 799 -4.54 26.82 -5.19
C SER A 799 -5.45 27.80 -5.92
N ALA A 800 -4.89 28.93 -6.35
CA ALA A 800 -5.58 29.90 -7.21
C ALA A 800 -5.10 29.76 -8.67
N ASP A 801 -5.94 30.22 -9.61
CA ASP A 801 -5.68 30.36 -11.04
C ASP A 801 -6.45 31.62 -11.45
N CYS A 802 -5.78 32.75 -11.36
CA CYS A 802 -6.40 34.07 -11.41
C CYS A 802 -6.39 34.66 -12.83
N ASP A 803 -5.41 34.28 -13.65
CA ASP A 803 -5.29 34.70 -15.06
C ASP A 803 -5.96 33.71 -16.04
N LEU A 804 -6.36 32.53 -15.56
CA LEU A 804 -7.10 31.47 -16.25
C LEU A 804 -6.28 30.68 -17.28
N ASP A 805 -4.95 30.62 -17.11
CA ASP A 805 -4.05 29.80 -17.94
C ASP A 805 -4.08 28.29 -17.60
N ASN A 806 -4.67 27.91 -16.45
CA ASN A 806 -4.83 26.55 -15.90
C ASN A 806 -3.56 25.96 -15.23
N ILE A 807 -2.59 26.80 -14.88
CA ILE A 807 -1.47 26.48 -13.97
C ILE A 807 -1.69 27.25 -12.65
N PRO A 808 -1.49 26.63 -11.47
CA PRO A 808 -1.55 27.33 -10.19
C PRO A 808 -0.72 28.61 -10.15
N ASP A 809 -1.32 29.68 -9.63
CA ASP A 809 -0.73 31.01 -9.47
C ASP A 809 0.67 30.91 -8.85
N GLU A 810 0.82 30.18 -7.74
CA GLU A 810 2.11 30.05 -7.02
C GLU A 810 3.20 29.31 -7.81
N CYS A 811 2.83 28.58 -8.87
CA CYS A 811 3.77 27.94 -9.79
C CYS A 811 4.13 28.84 -10.97
N SER A 812 3.15 29.60 -11.48
CA SER A 812 3.34 30.56 -12.56
C SER A 812 4.33 31.65 -12.13
N THR A 813 4.23 32.11 -10.88
CA THR A 813 5.20 33.04 -10.28
C THR A 813 6.54 32.37 -10.01
N ALA A 814 6.57 31.19 -9.36
CA ALA A 814 7.81 30.50 -8.99
C ALA A 814 8.66 30.04 -10.19
N ASN A 815 8.07 29.76 -11.36
CA ASN A 815 8.81 29.47 -12.59
C ASN A 815 9.19 30.74 -13.40
N GLY A 816 8.56 31.88 -13.09
CA GLY A 816 8.77 33.16 -13.78
C GLY A 816 8.08 33.24 -15.15
N SER A 817 6.95 32.54 -15.34
CA SER A 817 6.10 32.70 -16.53
C SER A 817 5.27 33.99 -16.47
N VAL A 818 4.97 34.46 -15.26
CA VAL A 818 4.30 35.75 -14.99
C VAL A 818 5.07 36.54 -13.92
N PRO A 819 4.94 37.88 -13.89
CA PRO A 819 5.45 38.72 -12.80
C PRO A 819 4.77 38.45 -11.45
N ASP A 820 5.59 38.42 -10.39
CA ASP A 820 5.25 38.43 -8.96
C ASP A 820 6.38 39.18 -8.28
N CYS A 821 6.15 40.46 -8.01
CA CYS A 821 7.19 41.40 -7.65
C CYS A 821 7.28 41.65 -6.13
N ASP A 822 6.18 41.47 -5.38
CA ASP A 822 6.18 41.52 -3.91
C ASP A 822 6.55 40.16 -3.28
N THR A 823 6.59 39.08 -4.09
CA THR A 823 6.90 37.69 -3.74
C THR A 823 5.86 37.01 -2.84
N ASN A 824 4.60 37.42 -2.91
CA ASN A 824 3.51 36.83 -2.12
C ASN A 824 3.02 35.47 -2.67
N GLY A 825 3.27 35.16 -3.94
CA GLY A 825 2.83 33.93 -4.62
C GLY A 825 1.61 34.09 -5.51
N VAL A 826 1.11 35.32 -5.71
CA VAL A 826 0.04 35.68 -6.65
C VAL A 826 0.65 36.54 -7.78
N PRO A 827 0.22 36.36 -9.05
CA PRO A 827 0.68 37.21 -10.15
C PRO A 827 0.25 38.66 -9.98
N ASP A 828 1.13 39.62 -10.32
CA ASP A 828 0.89 41.08 -10.15
C ASP A 828 -0.46 41.53 -10.74
N LEU A 829 -0.79 41.02 -11.94
CA LEU A 829 -2.05 41.25 -12.68
C LEU A 829 -3.32 40.92 -11.86
N CYS A 830 -3.20 40.01 -10.90
CA CYS A 830 -4.29 39.50 -10.10
C CYS A 830 -4.42 40.21 -8.76
N ASP A 831 -3.33 40.69 -8.17
CA ASP A 831 -3.39 41.65 -7.07
C ASP A 831 -3.97 42.99 -7.52
N LEU A 832 -3.64 43.45 -8.74
CA LEU A 832 -4.36 44.54 -9.42
C LEU A 832 -5.87 44.27 -9.52
N ALA A 833 -6.25 43.05 -9.93
CA ALA A 833 -7.66 42.65 -10.02
C ALA A 833 -8.35 42.51 -8.65
N ALA A 834 -7.60 42.23 -7.58
CA ALA A 834 -8.06 42.22 -6.20
C ALA A 834 -8.19 43.63 -5.58
N GLY A 835 -7.52 44.63 -6.18
CA GLY A 835 -7.54 46.02 -5.76
C GLY A 835 -6.32 46.45 -4.92
N ALA A 836 -5.15 45.89 -5.22
CA ALA A 836 -3.87 46.50 -4.89
C ALA A 836 -3.71 47.85 -5.61
N ALA A 837 -2.65 48.58 -5.28
CA ALA A 837 -2.42 49.93 -5.78
C ALA A 837 -1.48 49.92 -7.01
N ASP A 838 -1.84 50.77 -7.97
CA ASP A 838 -1.26 50.99 -9.30
C ASP A 838 -1.75 52.39 -9.70
N CYS A 839 -0.97 53.40 -9.34
CA CYS A 839 -1.40 54.79 -9.36
C CYS A 839 -1.13 55.51 -10.68
N ASP A 840 -0.10 55.10 -11.44
CA ASP A 840 0.23 55.64 -12.77
C ASP A 840 -0.50 54.89 -13.91
N ILE A 841 -0.91 53.64 -13.64
CA ILE A 841 -1.63 52.74 -14.54
C ILE A 841 -0.72 52.15 -15.65
N ASP A 842 0.55 51.88 -15.33
CA ASP A 842 1.50 51.04 -16.07
C ASP A 842 1.05 49.57 -16.12
N GLY A 843 0.56 49.06 -14.98
CA GLY A 843 0.21 47.64 -14.78
C GLY A 843 1.26 46.83 -14.00
N THR A 844 2.24 47.50 -13.39
CA THR A 844 3.03 47.01 -12.26
C THR A 844 2.28 47.32 -10.94
N LEU A 845 2.79 46.89 -9.78
CA LEU A 845 2.23 47.24 -8.46
C LEU A 845 3.07 48.34 -7.80
N ASP A 846 2.43 49.34 -7.19
CA ASP A 846 3.10 50.41 -6.41
C ASP A 846 4.13 49.83 -5.41
N ALA A 847 3.80 48.69 -4.79
CA ALA A 847 4.64 48.03 -3.79
C ALA A 847 5.98 47.45 -4.33
N CYS A 848 6.19 47.49 -5.64
CA CYS A 848 7.32 46.91 -6.35
C CYS A 848 8.17 47.94 -7.12
N GLU A 849 7.67 49.16 -7.21
CA GLU A 849 8.31 50.25 -7.92
C GLU A 849 9.14 51.09 -6.94
N LEU A 850 9.72 52.20 -7.41
CA LEU A 850 10.58 53.01 -6.55
C LEU A 850 9.72 54.00 -5.77
N ASP A 851 9.86 53.95 -4.45
CA ASP A 851 9.39 54.95 -3.48
C ASP A 851 10.68 55.47 -2.81
N THR A 852 11.12 56.66 -3.23
CA THR A 852 12.45 57.20 -2.90
C THR A 852 12.55 57.79 -1.49
N ASP A 853 11.49 58.42 -0.97
CA ASP A 853 11.46 59.02 0.38
C ASP A 853 10.85 58.10 1.46
N LEU A 854 9.99 57.15 1.07
CA LEU A 854 9.22 56.22 1.90
C LEU A 854 7.98 56.80 2.61
N ASP A 855 7.30 57.77 1.98
CA ASP A 855 5.92 58.23 2.26
C ASP A 855 4.89 57.10 2.10
N GLY A 856 5.07 56.27 1.07
CA GLY A 856 4.08 55.30 0.58
C GLY A 856 3.39 55.71 -0.72
N THR A 857 3.98 56.64 -1.47
CA THR A 857 3.65 57.00 -2.85
C THR A 857 4.88 56.69 -3.72
N ILE A 858 4.71 56.14 -4.92
CA ILE A 858 5.85 55.83 -5.81
C ILE A 858 6.30 57.06 -6.61
N ASP A 859 7.58 57.09 -7.00
CA ASP A 859 8.24 58.20 -7.70
C ASP A 859 7.48 58.69 -8.94
N ASP A 860 6.87 57.79 -9.72
CA ASP A 860 6.10 58.13 -10.94
C ASP A 860 4.68 58.67 -10.65
N CYS A 861 4.25 58.66 -9.38
CA CYS A 861 2.97 59.21 -8.89
C CYS A 861 3.13 60.36 -7.88
N ASP A 862 4.33 60.55 -7.32
CA ASP A 862 4.58 61.59 -6.31
C ASP A 862 4.82 62.95 -6.95
N ASP A 863 4.35 64.00 -6.28
CA ASP A 863 4.66 65.39 -6.61
C ASP A 863 5.93 65.90 -5.84
N ASP A 864 6.53 65.14 -4.90
CA ASP A 864 7.64 65.53 -3.98
C ASP A 864 8.62 64.35 -3.70
N ILE A 865 9.32 63.85 -4.74
CA ILE A 865 10.00 62.51 -4.81
C ILE A 865 11.02 62.20 -3.70
N ASP A 866 11.61 63.19 -3.03
CA ASP A 866 12.57 62.96 -1.93
C ASP A 866 12.13 63.53 -0.56
N GLY A 867 10.89 64.00 -0.46
CA GLY A 867 10.25 64.37 0.81
C GLY A 867 10.83 65.63 1.46
N ASP A 868 11.53 66.48 0.71
CA ASP A 868 12.03 67.79 1.18
C ASP A 868 10.88 68.74 1.56
N GLY A 869 9.78 68.72 0.79
CA GLY A 869 8.68 69.68 0.89
C GLY A 869 8.58 70.66 -0.28
N ILE A 870 9.37 70.46 -1.35
CA ILE A 870 9.36 71.25 -2.59
C ILE A 870 8.92 70.33 -3.72
N LEU A 871 7.84 70.70 -4.43
CA LEU A 871 7.31 69.88 -5.50
C LEU A 871 8.32 69.71 -6.66
N ASN A 872 8.40 68.52 -7.25
CA ASN A 872 9.34 68.10 -8.30
C ASN A 872 9.54 69.13 -9.42
N ASP A 873 8.44 69.69 -9.96
CA ASP A 873 8.43 70.71 -11.04
C ASP A 873 9.08 72.06 -10.63
N CYS A 874 9.35 72.23 -9.32
CA CYS A 874 9.89 73.42 -8.68
C CYS A 874 11.18 73.19 -7.87
N ASP A 875 11.62 71.95 -7.68
CA ASP A 875 12.88 71.64 -7.01
C ASP A 875 14.08 71.72 -7.97
N VAL A 876 15.25 72.16 -7.46
CA VAL A 876 16.46 72.41 -8.26
C VAL A 876 17.26 71.16 -8.63
N ASP A 877 17.18 70.08 -7.85
CA ASP A 877 17.96 68.86 -8.07
C ASP A 877 17.15 67.72 -8.71
N GLN A 878 15.82 67.74 -8.53
CA GLN A 878 14.87 67.00 -9.37
C GLN A 878 14.66 67.68 -10.74
N THR A 879 14.35 68.99 -10.79
CA THR A 879 14.11 69.73 -12.04
C THR A 879 15.22 70.73 -12.37
N ALA A 880 15.89 70.53 -13.51
CA ALA A 880 17.03 71.34 -13.93
C ALA A 880 16.65 72.78 -14.37
N GLY A 881 16.52 73.69 -13.41
CA GLY A 881 16.34 75.13 -13.61
C GLY A 881 17.44 75.99 -12.96
N PRO A 882 17.26 77.32 -12.91
CA PRO A 882 18.07 78.21 -12.10
C PRO A 882 17.51 78.35 -10.67
N ASP A 883 18.39 78.25 -9.68
CA ASP A 883 18.20 78.74 -8.30
C ASP A 883 19.36 79.73 -8.05
N CYS A 884 19.03 81.02 -7.92
CA CYS A 884 20.01 82.09 -7.86
C CYS A 884 20.28 82.62 -6.44
N ASP A 885 19.39 82.38 -5.46
CA ASP A 885 19.62 82.72 -4.04
C ASP A 885 20.02 81.51 -3.16
N ASN A 886 19.97 80.31 -3.75
CA ASN A 886 20.44 79.02 -3.26
C ASN A 886 19.56 78.48 -2.12
N ASN A 887 18.24 78.55 -2.29
CA ASN A 887 17.25 78.11 -1.31
C ASN A 887 16.75 76.67 -1.50
N GLY A 888 16.93 76.07 -2.69
CA GLY A 888 16.42 74.75 -3.08
C GLY A 888 15.30 74.83 -4.11
N GLN A 889 14.43 75.83 -4.01
CA GLN A 889 13.37 76.09 -4.99
C GLN A 889 13.92 76.84 -6.21
N LEU A 890 13.36 76.55 -7.38
CA LEU A 890 13.70 77.23 -8.64
C LEU A 890 13.19 78.67 -8.67
N ASP A 891 13.97 79.59 -9.23
CA ASP A 891 13.66 81.02 -9.40
C ASP A 891 12.25 81.25 -9.99
N SER A 892 11.85 80.41 -10.95
CA SER A 892 10.54 80.46 -11.61
C SER A 892 9.37 80.15 -10.68
N CYS A 893 9.59 79.32 -9.66
CA CYS A 893 8.60 79.00 -8.65
C CYS A 893 8.60 80.00 -7.49
N ASP A 894 9.75 80.57 -7.12
CA ASP A 894 9.82 81.74 -6.22
C ASP A 894 9.04 82.94 -6.79
N LEU A 895 9.26 83.25 -8.07
CA LEU A 895 8.50 84.28 -8.81
C LEU A 895 6.99 83.97 -8.83
N ALA A 896 6.61 82.70 -8.99
CA ALA A 896 5.21 82.28 -8.95
C ALA A 896 4.61 82.33 -7.52
N GLY A 897 5.43 82.09 -6.49
CA GLY A 897 5.10 82.25 -5.07
C GLY A 897 4.98 83.71 -4.62
N GLY A 898 5.45 84.65 -5.43
CA GLY A 898 5.37 86.09 -5.17
C GLY A 898 6.62 86.69 -4.54
N ALA A 899 7.78 86.08 -4.75
CA ALA A 899 9.07 86.73 -4.54
C ALA A 899 9.23 87.96 -5.47
N ALA A 900 10.17 88.84 -5.16
CA ALA A 900 10.23 90.17 -5.75
C ALA A 900 10.94 90.20 -7.12
N ASP A 901 10.23 90.65 -8.14
CA ASP A 901 10.70 91.09 -9.46
C ASP A 901 9.98 92.42 -9.74
N CYS A 902 10.63 93.52 -9.38
CA CYS A 902 10.00 94.84 -9.33
C CYS A 902 10.09 95.62 -10.65
N ASP A 903 11.04 95.26 -11.53
CA ASP A 903 11.13 95.79 -12.89
C ASP A 903 10.39 94.92 -13.95
N LEU A 904 9.93 93.72 -13.54
CA LEU A 904 9.15 92.74 -14.30
C LEU A 904 9.91 92.13 -15.50
N ASN A 905 11.23 91.92 -15.36
CA ASN A 905 12.05 91.29 -16.40
C ASN A 905 12.06 89.74 -16.36
N GLY A 906 11.55 89.13 -15.27
CA GLY A 906 11.60 87.68 -15.05
C GLY A 906 12.88 87.20 -14.35
N GLN A 907 13.47 88.03 -13.50
CA GLN A 907 14.57 87.69 -12.59
C GLN A 907 14.24 88.23 -11.19
N LEU A 908 14.73 87.55 -10.16
CA LEU A 908 14.54 88.01 -8.78
C LEU A 908 15.41 89.24 -8.49
N ASP A 909 14.81 90.27 -7.88
CA ASP A 909 15.48 91.51 -7.47
C ASP A 909 16.72 91.23 -6.62
N SER A 910 16.63 90.26 -5.70
CA SER A 910 17.71 89.77 -4.85
C SER A 910 18.92 89.32 -5.66
N CYS A 911 18.69 88.61 -6.77
CA CYS A 911 19.72 88.09 -7.65
C CYS A 911 20.26 89.14 -8.62
N GLN A 912 19.42 90.10 -9.06
CA GLN A 912 19.90 91.29 -9.78
C GLN A 912 20.87 92.09 -8.91
N ILE A 913 20.51 92.39 -7.65
CA ILE A 913 21.36 93.08 -6.67
C ILE A 913 22.63 92.26 -6.38
N ALA A 914 22.53 90.94 -6.17
CA ALA A 914 23.68 90.08 -5.95
C ALA A 914 24.65 90.03 -7.15
N SER A 915 24.13 90.12 -8.38
CA SER A 915 24.93 90.18 -9.60
C SER A 915 25.61 91.54 -9.80
N ASN A 916 24.96 92.63 -9.39
CA ASN A 916 25.44 94.00 -9.57
C ASN A 916 24.89 94.96 -8.49
N ALA A 917 25.57 95.04 -7.35
CA ALA A 917 25.26 95.94 -6.24
C ALA A 917 25.44 97.45 -6.55
N ALA A 918 25.64 97.84 -7.82
CA ALA A 918 25.53 99.22 -8.29
C ALA A 918 24.14 99.55 -8.86
N LEU A 919 23.16 98.66 -8.67
CA LEU A 919 21.73 98.86 -8.92
C LEU A 919 20.93 99.15 -7.64
N ASP A 920 21.61 99.29 -6.50
CA ASP A 920 21.07 99.72 -5.20
C ASP A 920 22.06 100.76 -4.64
N CYS A 921 22.01 101.99 -5.16
CA CYS A 921 22.99 103.04 -4.85
C CYS A 921 22.80 103.62 -3.44
N ASN A 922 21.60 103.50 -2.88
CA ASN A 922 21.27 103.94 -1.52
C ASN A 922 21.42 102.84 -0.44
N LEU A 923 21.59 101.58 -0.85
CA LEU A 923 21.79 100.38 -0.03
C LEU A 923 20.60 100.02 0.87
N ASN A 924 19.37 100.13 0.35
CA ASN A 924 18.15 99.78 1.07
C ASN A 924 17.66 98.33 0.84
N GLY A 925 18.16 97.64 -0.19
CA GLY A 925 17.76 96.27 -0.54
C GLY A 925 16.69 96.15 -1.63
N ALA A 926 16.29 97.25 -2.27
CA ALA A 926 15.53 97.28 -3.53
C ALA A 926 16.40 97.81 -4.67
N LEU A 927 15.95 97.64 -5.91
CA LEU A 927 16.63 98.22 -7.07
C LEU A 927 16.31 99.71 -7.22
N ASP A 928 17.30 100.54 -7.57
CA ASP A 928 17.16 102.00 -7.77
C ASP A 928 16.02 102.35 -8.76
N ILE A 929 15.86 101.53 -9.81
CA ILE A 929 14.79 101.66 -10.81
C ILE A 929 13.38 101.48 -10.20
N CYS A 930 13.28 100.71 -9.12
CA CYS A 930 12.04 100.43 -8.40
C CYS A 930 11.77 101.42 -7.26
N ASP A 931 12.81 102.00 -6.65
CA ASP A 931 12.65 103.20 -5.81
C ASP A 931 12.10 104.38 -6.62
N LEU A 932 12.65 104.57 -7.83
CA LEU A 932 12.15 105.53 -8.83
C LEU A 932 10.70 105.23 -9.25
N ALA A 933 10.41 104.00 -9.67
CA ALA A 933 9.06 103.61 -10.12
C ALA A 933 8.01 103.60 -9.00
N GLY A 934 8.42 103.31 -7.76
CA GLY A 934 7.60 103.35 -6.56
C GLY A 934 7.41 104.74 -5.96
N GLY A 935 8.24 105.72 -6.34
CA GLY A 935 8.26 107.08 -5.76
C GLY A 935 8.68 107.09 -4.29
N LEU A 936 9.64 106.24 -3.92
CA LEU A 936 10.14 106.08 -2.55
C LEU A 936 11.31 107.00 -2.21
N ASP A 937 12.13 107.33 -3.22
CA ASP A 937 13.14 108.38 -3.21
C ASP A 937 12.95 109.27 -4.46
N SER A 938 13.67 110.38 -4.57
CA SER A 938 13.40 111.44 -5.55
C SER A 938 14.44 111.50 -6.67
N ASP A 939 13.98 111.77 -7.90
CA ASP A 939 14.74 112.23 -9.07
C ASP A 939 14.00 113.45 -9.58
N CYS A 940 14.50 114.64 -9.26
CA CYS A 940 13.77 115.88 -9.39
C CYS A 940 14.11 116.68 -10.66
N ASP A 941 15.24 116.41 -11.31
CA ASP A 941 15.57 116.96 -12.64
C ASP A 941 15.36 115.97 -13.80
N GLY A 942 15.05 114.71 -13.50
CA GLY A 942 14.58 113.70 -14.44
C GLY A 942 15.69 113.01 -15.22
N ASP A 943 16.93 112.99 -14.69
CA ASP A 943 18.08 112.36 -15.36
C ASP A 943 18.14 110.83 -15.21
N SER A 944 17.18 110.25 -14.47
CA SER A 944 17.08 108.82 -14.13
C SER A 944 18.14 108.33 -13.15
N THR A 945 18.70 109.22 -12.33
CA THR A 945 19.44 108.89 -11.11
C THR A 945 18.85 109.63 -9.91
N LEU A 946 18.86 109.00 -8.73
CA LEU A 946 18.24 109.59 -7.53
C LEU A 946 19.01 110.82 -7.03
N ASP A 947 18.29 111.87 -6.63
CA ASP A 947 18.77 113.10 -5.99
C ASP A 947 19.76 112.78 -4.86
N SER A 948 19.41 111.79 -4.04
CA SER A 948 20.22 111.31 -2.90
C SER A 948 21.59 110.79 -3.35
N CYS A 949 21.67 110.10 -4.49
CA CYS A 949 22.89 109.61 -5.11
C CYS A 949 23.61 110.70 -5.94
N GLN A 950 22.89 111.63 -6.58
CA GLN A 950 23.47 112.80 -7.27
C GLN A 950 24.17 113.74 -6.26
N ILE A 951 23.50 114.14 -5.18
CA ILE A 951 24.06 114.98 -4.09
C ILE A 951 25.23 114.29 -3.41
N SER A 952 25.15 112.98 -3.17
CA SER A 952 26.26 112.19 -2.60
C SER A 952 27.51 112.18 -3.50
N ASN A 953 27.34 112.28 -4.82
CA ASN A 953 28.44 112.37 -5.79
C ASN A 953 28.94 113.81 -6.01
N ASN A 954 28.07 114.82 -5.92
CA ASN A 954 28.45 116.24 -6.02
C ASN A 954 27.69 117.14 -5.01
N PRO A 955 28.23 117.34 -3.79
CA PRO A 955 27.66 118.23 -2.76
C PRO A 955 27.72 119.75 -3.08
N ALA A 956 27.81 120.11 -4.36
CA ALA A 956 27.79 121.48 -4.86
C ALA A 956 26.65 121.75 -5.85
N SER A 957 25.76 120.76 -6.06
CA SER A 957 24.47 120.92 -6.76
C SER A 957 23.30 121.24 -5.80
N ASP A 958 23.60 121.39 -4.51
CA ASP A 958 22.72 121.87 -3.44
C ASP A 958 23.50 123.00 -2.75
N CYS A 959 23.34 124.23 -3.23
CA CYS A 959 24.22 125.36 -2.92
C CYS A 959 23.95 126.00 -1.55
N ASP A 960 22.73 125.86 -1.02
CA ASP A 960 22.34 126.36 0.31
C ASP A 960 22.12 125.27 1.38
N SER A 961 22.27 124.00 1.01
CA SER A 961 22.11 122.80 1.84
C SER A 961 20.66 122.55 2.27
N SER A 962 19.74 122.67 1.31
CA SER A 962 18.31 122.38 1.47
C SER A 962 18.02 120.88 1.56
N GLY A 963 18.88 120.04 0.97
CA GLY A 963 18.63 118.61 0.76
C GLY A 963 17.91 118.29 -0.55
N THR A 964 17.75 119.26 -1.44
CA THR A 964 17.25 119.12 -2.81
C THR A 964 18.21 119.78 -3.80
N LEU A 965 18.16 119.39 -5.08
CA LEU A 965 19.04 120.00 -6.08
C LEU A 965 18.57 121.42 -6.47
N ASP A 966 19.53 122.32 -6.64
CA ASP A 966 19.32 123.71 -7.09
C ASP A 966 18.46 123.77 -8.37
N SER A 967 18.72 122.85 -9.31
CA SER A 967 18.01 122.69 -10.59
C SER A 967 16.50 122.46 -10.40
N CYS A 968 16.13 121.76 -9.33
CA CYS A 968 14.75 121.35 -9.05
C CYS A 968 13.99 122.39 -8.24
N GLU A 969 14.65 123.06 -7.30
CA GLU A 969 14.04 124.20 -6.60
C GLU A 969 13.71 125.33 -7.58
N LEU A 970 14.53 125.49 -8.62
CA LEU A 970 14.26 126.34 -9.77
C LEU A 970 13.11 125.84 -10.64
N ALA A 971 13.14 124.58 -11.09
CA ALA A 971 12.13 124.02 -11.99
C ALA A 971 10.71 124.05 -11.39
N ASN A 972 10.60 123.92 -10.06
CA ASN A 972 9.34 124.02 -9.32
C ASN A 972 8.94 125.47 -8.97
N GLY A 973 9.79 126.46 -9.23
CA GLY A 973 9.57 127.85 -8.83
C GLY A 973 9.58 128.08 -7.31
N SER A 974 10.18 127.14 -6.55
CA SER A 974 10.35 127.21 -5.10
C SER A 974 11.29 128.36 -4.71
N VAL A 975 12.33 128.55 -5.53
CA VAL A 975 13.25 129.68 -5.51
C VAL A 975 13.19 130.37 -6.89
N PRO A 976 13.25 131.71 -6.96
CA PRO A 976 13.24 132.40 -8.24
C PRO A 976 14.61 132.27 -8.95
N ASP A 977 14.58 131.93 -10.23
CA ASP A 977 15.45 132.50 -11.26
C ASP A 977 14.53 133.02 -12.34
N CYS A 978 14.65 134.30 -12.65
CA CYS A 978 13.98 134.85 -13.80
C CYS A 978 14.87 135.84 -14.58
N ASN A 979 16.19 135.76 -14.35
CA ASN A 979 17.19 136.23 -15.30
C ASN A 979 17.52 135.13 -16.35
N GLY A 980 17.19 133.87 -16.04
CA GLY A 980 17.26 132.70 -16.93
C GLY A 980 18.64 132.05 -16.98
N ASN A 981 19.47 132.21 -15.94
CA ASN A 981 20.80 131.61 -15.88
C ASN A 981 20.85 130.22 -15.21
N SER A 982 19.72 129.76 -14.66
CA SER A 982 19.55 128.49 -13.95
C SER A 982 20.41 128.34 -12.69
N ILE A 983 20.58 129.44 -11.95
CA ILE A 983 21.07 129.47 -10.57
C ILE A 983 20.02 130.22 -9.73
N PRO A 984 19.62 129.73 -8.52
CA PRO A 984 18.72 130.46 -7.64
C PRO A 984 19.21 131.88 -7.36
N ASP A 985 18.32 132.89 -7.42
CA ASP A 985 18.67 134.30 -7.15
C ASP A 985 19.38 134.45 -5.78
N SER A 986 19.07 133.58 -4.80
CA SER A 986 19.76 133.48 -3.50
C SER A 986 21.26 133.16 -3.64
N CYS A 987 21.61 132.12 -4.40
CA CYS A 987 23.00 131.73 -4.66
C CYS A 987 23.68 132.63 -5.71
N ASP A 988 22.92 133.25 -6.62
CA ASP A 988 23.41 134.23 -7.58
C ASP A 988 23.80 135.56 -6.89
N ILE A 989 23.09 135.94 -5.82
CA ILE A 989 23.47 137.02 -4.89
C ILE A 989 24.64 136.61 -3.98
N ALA A 990 24.62 135.40 -3.41
CA ALA A 990 25.66 134.92 -2.48
C ALA A 990 27.04 134.75 -3.15
N SER A 991 27.06 134.35 -4.43
CA SER A 991 28.26 134.29 -5.27
C SER A 991 28.71 135.67 -5.77
N GLY A 992 27.82 136.67 -5.77
CA GLY A 992 28.06 138.03 -6.27
C GLY A 992 27.92 138.20 -7.78
N THR A 993 27.15 137.31 -8.43
CA THR A 993 26.91 137.28 -9.87
C THR A 993 25.79 138.26 -10.25
N SER A 994 24.64 138.18 -9.58
CA SER A 994 23.54 139.13 -9.71
C SER A 994 23.57 140.20 -8.63
N THR A 995 23.31 141.45 -9.02
CA THR A 995 23.45 142.62 -8.14
C THR A 995 22.10 143.09 -7.59
N ASP A 996 21.70 142.52 -6.46
CA ASP A 996 20.66 143.09 -5.61
C ASP A 996 21.16 144.41 -4.97
N ASN A 997 20.86 145.54 -5.62
CA ASN A 997 21.37 146.86 -5.24
C ASN A 997 20.45 147.61 -4.26
N ASP A 998 19.19 147.20 -4.10
CA ASP A 998 18.25 147.80 -3.15
C ASP A 998 17.83 146.88 -2.00
N GLY A 999 18.14 145.58 -2.06
CA GLY A 999 18.01 144.62 -0.97
C GLY A 999 16.70 143.82 -1.00
N ASN A 1000 16.25 143.34 -2.19
CA ASN A 1000 14.92 142.73 -2.40
C ASN A 1000 14.85 141.31 -3.09
N GLY A 1001 15.39 141.10 -4.32
CA GLY A 1001 15.53 139.87 -5.20
C GLY A 1001 14.38 139.30 -6.15
N GLU A 1002 14.24 139.56 -7.53
CA GLU A 1002 13.14 139.01 -8.52
C GLU A 1002 12.96 139.34 -10.16
N PRO A 1003 12.46 138.48 -11.27
CA PRO A 1003 11.54 138.59 -12.67
C PRO A 1003 10.18 137.81 -13.50
N ASP A 1004 10.05 136.95 -14.69
CA ASP A 1004 9.01 136.81 -16.01
C ASP A 1004 7.99 135.55 -16.69
N GLU A 1005 7.48 135.32 -18.06
CA GLU A 1005 6.23 134.45 -18.76
C GLU A 1005 6.07 133.49 -20.20
N CYS A 1006 4.88 132.86 -20.80
CA CYS A 1006 4.60 131.90 -22.13
C CYS A 1006 3.13 131.30 -22.85
N ASN A 1007 2.91 130.54 -24.08
CA ASN A 1007 1.56 129.89 -24.81
C ASN A 1007 1.35 128.91 -26.22
N VAL A 1008 0.13 128.32 -26.79
CA VAL A 1008 -0.26 127.61 -28.25
C VAL A 1008 -1.57 126.58 -28.70
N GLN A 1009 -1.88 125.97 -29.99
CA GLN A 1009 -3.18 125.15 -30.59
C GLN A 1009 -3.34 124.12 -31.96
N GLY A 1010 -4.53 123.71 -32.70
CA GLY A 1010 -4.92 122.49 -33.73
C GLY A 1010 -6.01 122.37 -35.04
N TRP A 1011 -6.65 121.20 -35.63
CA TRP A 1011 -7.42 120.91 -37.06
C TRP A 1011 -8.61 119.74 -37.45
N VAL A 1012 -9.36 119.57 -38.68
CA VAL A 1012 -10.56 118.55 -39.14
C VAL A 1012 -11.16 118.21 -40.70
N ARG A 1013 -12.24 117.32 -41.11
CA ARG A 1013 -12.73 116.70 -42.55
C ARG A 1013 -14.26 116.11 -42.98
N ALA A 1014 -14.88 116.03 -44.29
CA ALA A 1014 -16.11 115.21 -44.97
C ALA A 1014 -16.93 115.56 -46.41
N ASP A 1015 -18.11 114.90 -46.91
CA ASP A 1015 -19.04 114.80 -48.22
C ASP A 1015 -19.00 115.73 -49.52
N VAL A 1016 -19.48 115.34 -50.75
CA VAL A 1016 -19.06 115.99 -52.04
C VAL A 1016 -19.49 117.45 -52.21
N ASN A 1017 -20.78 117.77 -52.10
CA ASN A 1017 -21.27 119.15 -52.16
C ASN A 1017 -21.27 119.82 -50.76
N VAL A 1018 -21.04 119.03 -49.71
CA VAL A 1018 -21.05 119.37 -48.28
C VAL A 1018 -22.42 119.88 -47.80
N ASP A 1019 -23.51 119.31 -48.33
CA ASP A 1019 -24.89 119.56 -47.87
C ASP A 1019 -25.43 118.49 -46.89
N GLY A 1020 -24.77 117.31 -46.84
CA GLY A 1020 -25.11 116.21 -45.94
C GLY A 1020 -26.12 115.19 -46.49
N SER A 1021 -26.46 115.23 -47.78
CA SER A 1021 -27.50 114.37 -48.40
C SER A 1021 -27.02 113.69 -49.68
N LEU A 1022 -26.91 112.35 -49.68
CA LEU A 1022 -26.47 111.60 -50.88
C LEU A 1022 -27.62 111.35 -51.88
N ASP A 1023 -27.59 111.98 -53.06
CA ASP A 1023 -28.51 111.66 -54.18
C ASP A 1023 -27.87 111.76 -55.60
N ILE A 1024 -28.67 111.98 -56.66
CA ILE A 1024 -28.16 112.13 -58.03
C ILE A 1024 -27.42 113.47 -58.25
N SER A 1025 -27.54 114.43 -57.33
CA SER A 1025 -26.84 115.71 -57.38
C SER A 1025 -25.35 115.59 -57.03
N ASP A 1026 -24.95 114.66 -56.16
CA ASP A 1026 -23.54 114.30 -55.95
C ASP A 1026 -22.91 113.72 -57.21
N ALA A 1027 -23.65 112.87 -57.93
CA ALA A 1027 -23.22 112.35 -59.22
C ALA A 1027 -23.03 113.48 -60.25
N VAL A 1028 -23.78 114.59 -60.15
CA VAL A 1028 -23.55 115.80 -60.96
C VAL A 1028 -22.37 116.62 -60.46
N ALA A 1029 -22.19 116.80 -59.15
CA ALA A 1029 -21.07 117.54 -58.57
C ALA A 1029 -19.72 116.86 -58.83
N SER A 1030 -19.65 115.53 -58.70
CA SER A 1030 -18.53 114.68 -59.12
C SER A 1030 -18.20 114.88 -60.61
N LEU A 1031 -19.21 114.88 -61.49
CA LEU A 1031 -19.01 115.16 -62.91
C LEU A 1031 -18.62 116.62 -63.23
N GLU A 1032 -19.07 117.61 -62.44
CA GLU A 1032 -18.65 119.01 -62.59
C GLU A 1032 -17.22 119.26 -62.08
N TYR A 1033 -16.73 118.48 -61.11
CA TYR A 1033 -15.31 118.45 -60.74
C TYR A 1033 -14.46 117.77 -61.83
N LEU A 1034 -14.88 116.58 -62.30
CA LEU A 1034 -14.11 115.78 -63.26
C LEU A 1034 -14.11 116.33 -64.70
N PHE A 1035 -15.19 117.02 -65.12
CA PHE A 1035 -15.37 117.48 -66.51
C PHE A 1035 -15.83 118.95 -66.65
N GLY A 1036 -15.95 119.69 -65.54
CA GLY A 1036 -16.45 121.06 -65.48
C GLY A 1036 -15.45 122.05 -64.84
N ASN A 1037 -15.93 122.83 -63.87
CA ASN A 1037 -15.11 123.73 -63.03
C ASN A 1037 -15.55 123.66 -61.55
N GLY A 1038 -16.00 122.50 -61.08
CA GLY A 1038 -16.32 122.28 -59.67
C GLY A 1038 -15.07 122.34 -58.79
N ASN A 1039 -15.20 122.83 -57.55
CA ASN A 1039 -14.10 122.92 -56.58
C ASN A 1039 -14.63 122.66 -55.16
N PRO A 1040 -14.65 121.39 -54.68
CA PRO A 1040 -15.10 121.05 -53.33
C PRO A 1040 -14.12 121.55 -52.26
N ALA A 1041 -14.61 121.73 -51.03
CA ALA A 1041 -13.81 122.22 -49.90
C ALA A 1041 -12.99 121.12 -49.20
N CYS A 1042 -13.43 119.87 -49.30
CA CYS A 1042 -12.68 118.68 -48.91
C CYS A 1042 -12.47 117.81 -50.15
N ILE A 1043 -11.22 117.61 -50.57
CA ILE A 1043 -10.92 116.83 -51.79
C ILE A 1043 -11.15 115.33 -51.54
N ALA A 1044 -10.92 114.86 -50.32
CA ALA A 1044 -11.12 113.47 -49.88
C ALA A 1044 -12.59 113.01 -49.86
N ALA A 1045 -13.54 113.85 -50.30
CA ALA A 1045 -14.95 113.50 -50.39
C ALA A 1045 -15.39 112.96 -51.76
N VAL A 1046 -14.52 113.06 -52.79
CA VAL A 1046 -14.92 112.81 -54.20
C VAL A 1046 -14.60 111.37 -54.68
N ASP A 1047 -13.81 110.63 -53.92
CA ASP A 1047 -13.60 109.19 -54.10
C ASP A 1047 -14.79 108.44 -53.45
N ILE A 1048 -15.48 107.62 -54.24
CA ILE A 1048 -16.76 106.99 -53.91
C ILE A 1048 -16.65 105.47 -53.98
N ASN A 1049 -15.77 104.93 -54.82
CA ASN A 1049 -15.46 103.50 -54.85
C ASN A 1049 -14.21 103.10 -54.04
N ASP A 1050 -13.61 104.04 -53.28
CA ASP A 1050 -12.57 103.83 -52.28
C ASP A 1050 -11.32 103.16 -52.88
N ASP A 1051 -10.83 103.73 -53.99
CA ASP A 1051 -9.58 103.32 -54.67
C ASP A 1051 -8.47 104.38 -54.66
N ASP A 1052 -8.64 105.47 -53.91
CA ASP A 1052 -7.76 106.65 -53.76
C ASP A 1052 -7.50 107.38 -55.10
N ALA A 1053 -8.36 107.19 -56.12
CA ALA A 1053 -8.13 107.68 -57.48
C ALA A 1053 -9.39 108.17 -58.23
N THR A 1054 -9.99 109.27 -57.77
CA THR A 1054 -11.21 109.92 -58.33
C THR A 1054 -11.29 109.90 -59.87
N ASN A 1055 -12.22 109.13 -60.44
CA ASN A 1055 -12.37 108.94 -61.88
C ASN A 1055 -13.84 108.65 -62.29
N ILE A 1056 -14.07 108.20 -63.52
CA ILE A 1056 -15.43 107.90 -64.01
C ILE A 1056 -16.04 106.64 -63.38
N ALA A 1057 -15.22 105.75 -62.81
CA ALA A 1057 -15.67 104.57 -62.08
C ALA A 1057 -16.48 104.93 -60.83
N ASP A 1058 -16.12 106.00 -60.12
CA ASP A 1058 -16.85 106.53 -58.97
C ASP A 1058 -18.30 106.88 -59.33
N THR A 1059 -18.45 107.72 -60.36
CA THR A 1059 -19.78 108.15 -60.80
C THR A 1059 -20.58 106.96 -61.35
N VAL A 1060 -19.94 105.99 -62.03
CA VAL A 1060 -20.60 104.78 -62.51
C VAL A 1060 -21.02 103.87 -61.35
N SER A 1061 -20.23 103.77 -60.29
CA SER A 1061 -20.56 103.03 -59.07
C SER A 1061 -21.75 103.65 -58.35
N LEU A 1062 -21.73 104.98 -58.14
CA LEU A 1062 -22.85 105.73 -57.55
C LEU A 1062 -24.14 105.60 -58.39
N LEU A 1063 -24.05 105.76 -59.72
CA LEU A 1063 -25.23 105.60 -60.60
C LEU A 1063 -25.72 104.14 -60.69
N SER A 1064 -24.82 103.16 -60.53
CA SER A 1064 -25.18 101.74 -60.46
C SER A 1064 -25.93 101.43 -59.15
N TYR A 1065 -25.45 101.94 -58.02
CA TYR A 1065 -26.13 101.89 -56.72
C TYR A 1065 -27.53 102.52 -56.81
N LEU A 1066 -27.63 103.74 -57.33
CA LEU A 1066 -28.89 104.50 -57.40
C LEU A 1066 -29.93 103.90 -58.37
N PHE A 1067 -29.52 103.30 -59.51
CA PHE A 1067 -30.46 102.97 -60.60
C PHE A 1067 -30.37 101.55 -61.18
N ALA A 1068 -29.29 100.80 -60.94
CA ALA A 1068 -29.09 99.45 -61.49
C ALA A 1068 -29.11 98.32 -60.45
N GLY A 1069 -29.03 98.66 -59.15
CA GLY A 1069 -28.95 97.69 -58.05
C GLY A 1069 -27.52 97.33 -57.64
N GLY A 1070 -26.59 98.28 -57.74
CA GLY A 1070 -25.21 98.16 -57.25
C GLY A 1070 -25.08 98.25 -55.73
N ALA A 1071 -23.84 98.37 -55.24
CA ALA A 1071 -23.47 98.44 -53.82
C ALA A 1071 -23.22 99.89 -53.34
N PRO A 1072 -23.44 100.20 -52.03
CA PRO A 1072 -23.24 101.53 -51.47
C PRO A 1072 -21.75 101.93 -51.28
N PRO A 1073 -21.44 103.23 -51.07
CA PRO A 1073 -20.08 103.73 -50.79
C PRO A 1073 -19.47 103.28 -49.45
N ALA A 1074 -18.15 103.48 -49.33
CA ALA A 1074 -17.35 103.16 -48.13
C ALA A 1074 -17.22 104.34 -47.13
N ALA A 1075 -16.46 104.15 -46.05
CA ALA A 1075 -16.33 105.10 -44.93
C ALA A 1075 -15.28 106.21 -45.21
N PRO A 1076 -15.34 107.42 -44.59
CA PRO A 1076 -16.26 107.87 -43.54
C PRO A 1076 -17.60 108.40 -44.10
N PHE A 1077 -18.58 107.50 -44.15
CA PHE A 1077 -19.96 107.70 -44.58
C PHE A 1077 -20.85 106.86 -43.65
N PRO A 1078 -21.95 107.40 -43.09
CA PRO A 1078 -22.49 108.75 -43.26
C PRO A 1078 -22.16 109.69 -42.07
N ALA A 1079 -20.91 109.76 -41.58
CA ALA A 1079 -20.56 110.53 -40.37
C ALA A 1079 -19.14 111.13 -40.39
N CYS A 1080 -18.93 112.21 -39.63
CA CYS A 1080 -17.67 112.97 -39.57
C CYS A 1080 -16.52 112.21 -38.88
N GLY A 1081 -15.30 112.44 -39.35
CA GLY A 1081 -14.06 111.92 -38.77
C GLY A 1081 -12.86 112.19 -39.68
N THR A 1082 -11.66 111.79 -39.24
CA THR A 1082 -10.53 111.59 -40.16
C THR A 1082 -10.76 110.34 -41.01
N ASP A 1083 -10.06 110.24 -42.13
CA ASP A 1083 -10.11 109.06 -43.00
C ASP A 1083 -9.62 107.79 -42.27
N PRO A 1084 -10.42 106.71 -42.15
CA PRO A 1084 -10.01 105.47 -41.49
C PRO A 1084 -8.94 104.69 -42.26
N ASN A 1085 -8.93 104.78 -43.60
CA ASN A 1085 -7.89 104.19 -44.44
C ASN A 1085 -6.59 105.03 -44.39
N GLY A 1086 -6.70 106.27 -43.90
CA GLY A 1086 -5.67 107.30 -43.96
C GLY A 1086 -5.66 107.97 -45.33
N THR A 1087 -5.63 109.31 -45.38
CA THR A 1087 -5.64 110.05 -46.65
C THR A 1087 -4.42 110.95 -46.79
N SER A 1088 -3.91 111.08 -48.02
CA SER A 1088 -2.91 112.06 -48.40
C SER A 1088 -3.52 113.42 -48.83
N LEU A 1089 -4.85 113.52 -48.84
CA LEU A 1089 -5.62 114.66 -49.33
C LEU A 1089 -5.95 115.63 -48.18
N SER A 1090 -5.74 116.93 -48.40
CA SER A 1090 -5.84 117.95 -47.35
C SER A 1090 -7.27 118.33 -46.96
N CYS A 1091 -7.46 118.77 -45.70
CA CYS A 1091 -8.66 119.48 -45.28
C CYS A 1091 -8.33 120.54 -44.22
N ASP A 1092 -7.90 121.72 -44.68
CA ASP A 1092 -7.46 122.82 -43.80
C ASP A 1092 -8.60 123.42 -42.95
N SER A 1093 -9.85 123.23 -43.37
CA SER A 1093 -11.03 123.62 -42.60
C SER A 1093 -12.24 122.77 -42.98
N PHE A 1094 -12.91 122.22 -41.98
CA PHE A 1094 -14.20 121.55 -42.12
C PHE A 1094 -15.18 122.11 -41.07
N PRO A 1095 -15.85 123.24 -41.33
CA PRO A 1095 -16.52 124.06 -40.29
C PRO A 1095 -17.70 123.41 -39.54
N ILE A 1096 -18.02 122.15 -39.86
CA ILE A 1096 -19.01 121.33 -39.17
C ILE A 1096 -18.37 120.59 -37.97
N CYS A 1097 -17.05 120.76 -37.74
CA CYS A 1097 -16.30 120.19 -36.63
C CYS A 1097 -15.47 121.27 -35.87
N PRO A 1098 -15.11 121.05 -34.59
CA PRO A 1098 -14.42 122.01 -33.72
C PRO A 1098 -12.90 121.86 -33.66
#